data_AF-A0A849SLD6-F1
#
_entry.id   AF-A0A849SLD6-F1
#
_cell.length_a   1.000
_cell.length_b   1.000
_cell.length_c   1.000
_cell.angle_alpha   90.00
_cell.angle_beta   90.00
_cell.angle_gamma   90.00
#
_symmetry.space_group_name_H-M   'P 1'
#
loop_
_entity.id
_entity.type
_entity.pdbx_description
1 polymer ?
#
loop_
_entity_poly.entity_id
_entity_poly.type
_entity_poly.pdbx_seq_one_letter_code
_entity_poly.pdbx_strand_id
1 'polypeptide(L)'
;MKNFRRIASAFGLVLSFQLLLADFVRAANLDWINVAGGAAGVQNNWNPAQVPAAIDRLLFPLNNTYTVTFGSAVPASDELGLRDGVVTFRFPTAHTATTLLGIAQTGDTAKLTIDTGSLTLLRNLYVAAPAGHQGTLTVTGSGTSVTASSATGRTSFGDQGAGIFNILDGATVTLANPPEFGMLPGGQGTLVVSGVSSTSPFPRSRFIVNNSSTDPMEIGTNGTGHAGVLFGAKMDVTGSMFMGQNFGGVGTLVVAGLGASDSARLNVGGNLHVAHNELAGTAANSGLFSVQSGGVADVAGSTYLFDPDGSAGELEIREGARFETGSLFVGNPATELDFTGGYLQVRGGTLDLNGNPLTIGSATGVPILELHDNAQAVINSPTAPALNVGGNGLGGLSVLYGSDLTVHDFNAIVGDGANNFGDLTMKHAGSSLIVDHALLVGRAGQGQFSASDGSQATVHSLGIATQPGSEGSVNILGTGTSVHVTDTFELAGLSSGASNAPGIVRVYNNADLWLDRPVISGNVWPTGELYVSSDAVLHLAGSLINRGVMDLDLGNTLGGVIQPIAGGQIVGSGQALSSIFAVADTTGRITPDGFMHLGSDTSPLGFHFLGTLDVPGFVVTLHDADSAVVGNVQFTGGLLNGPPGGIHVGLDKRVTGTGRISGPIRPVGRILSTGASGISFRGPVLGVGQGMNGTRFRFEPGSSFVGFGRLEASIQVDSGAVILPTSDVTLGRAPLASGVTIDGALVIGPGVEVDLNGTDSTRVNGLVAMTRGFIENAVTSPLLIRPLGRLAGNGTLVGTAVNNGTIDPGPSVNDLHFERLVMQSSSHTLFDVGNFAAGERDTITSSGSMTIAGALHLNALPNFTPVVGDSFQVLAYASHTGTFDLLTLNGVPVMNSMQIVYGPASAWVKIVQPIVDVPETPVASSGRALQFSSPGSPSRSLAFALELPEAAQVTIELFDVRGRRLTTLQDGSLSAGQHRFDANAPSTAGAGLYFARAVVRGGHETVVRTVRAVRLR
;
A
#
# COMPACT_ATOMS: atom_id res chain seq x y z
N MET A 1 42.88 69.85 44.01
CA MET A 1 42.02 70.89 44.63
C MET A 1 41.14 70.22 45.69
N LYS A 2 41.27 70.66 46.96
CA LYS A 2 40.26 70.72 48.06
C LYS A 2 39.45 69.44 48.41
N ASN A 3 39.12 69.08 49.65
CA ASN A 3 39.46 69.38 51.05
C ASN A 3 38.54 68.41 51.85
N PHE A 4 39.04 67.59 52.77
CA PHE A 4 39.04 67.79 54.23
C PHE A 4 37.68 67.74 54.98
N ARG A 5 37.60 66.78 55.95
CA ARG A 5 37.06 66.90 57.35
C ARG A 5 35.51 66.82 57.55
N ARG A 6 34.89 66.27 58.62
CA ARG A 6 35.31 65.78 59.98
C ARG A 6 34.09 65.28 60.82
N ILE A 7 34.40 64.54 61.93
CA ILE A 7 33.82 64.58 63.32
C ILE A 7 32.51 63.79 63.63
N ALA A 8 32.30 63.09 64.76
CA ALA A 8 33.12 62.67 65.94
C ALA A 8 32.33 61.79 66.97
N SER A 9 33.10 61.21 67.93
CA SER A 9 32.83 60.95 69.37
C SER A 9 31.84 59.83 69.78
N ALA A 10 32.02 59.01 70.84
CA ALA A 10 32.75 59.08 72.14
C ALA A 10 32.92 57.63 72.73
N PHE A 11 34.09 57.19 73.22
CA PHE A 11 34.71 57.27 74.58
C PHE A 11 34.40 56.12 75.59
N GLY A 12 35.47 55.47 76.09
CA GLY A 12 35.59 54.69 77.35
C GLY A 12 35.82 53.17 77.16
N LEU A 13 36.73 52.44 77.81
CA LEU A 13 37.71 52.68 78.89
C LEU A 13 38.61 51.40 79.03
N VAL A 14 39.94 51.55 78.98
CA VAL A 14 41.02 50.87 79.76
C VAL A 14 41.11 49.32 79.81
N LEU A 15 42.24 48.72 79.35
CA LEU A 15 43.34 48.14 80.15
C LEU A 15 44.35 47.33 79.27
N SER A 16 45.66 47.60 79.43
CA SER A 16 46.85 46.80 79.09
C SER A 16 47.04 46.23 77.66
N PHE A 17 47.84 46.92 76.84
CA PHE A 17 48.55 46.32 75.69
C PHE A 17 50.01 46.09 76.07
N GLN A 18 50.38 44.84 76.37
CA GLN A 18 51.74 44.38 76.13
C GLN A 18 51.89 44.22 74.61
N LEU A 19 52.83 44.95 74.03
CA LEU A 19 53.25 44.80 72.64
C LEU A 19 53.78 43.37 72.45
N LEU A 20 52.95 42.47 71.96
CA LEU A 20 53.39 41.31 71.20
C LEU A 20 53.77 41.83 69.81
N LEU A 21 55.07 41.80 69.50
CA LEU A 21 55.51 41.76 68.12
C LEU A 21 54.82 40.55 67.50
N ALA A 22 53.86 40.78 66.60
CA ALA A 22 53.43 39.76 65.67
C ALA A 22 54.64 39.46 64.79
N ASP A 23 55.27 38.30 64.99
CA ASP A 23 56.26 37.78 64.07
C ASP A 23 55.63 37.78 62.68
N PHE A 24 56.26 38.49 61.75
CA PHE A 24 55.99 38.30 60.34
C PHE A 24 56.33 36.84 60.02
N VAL A 25 55.31 35.99 59.87
CA VAL A 25 55.52 34.60 59.44
C VAL A 25 56.16 34.66 58.06
N ARG A 26 57.42 34.22 57.97
CA ARG A 26 58.12 34.05 56.69
C ARG A 26 57.87 32.61 56.24
N ALA A 27 57.64 32.42 54.95
CA ALA A 27 57.58 31.08 54.36
C ALA A 27 58.86 30.30 54.72
N ALA A 28 58.71 29.16 55.39
CA ALA A 28 59.79 28.24 55.68
C ALA A 28 59.75 27.06 54.70
N ASN A 29 60.92 26.54 54.35
CA ASN A 29 61.03 25.22 53.71
C ASN A 29 61.14 24.19 54.84
N LEU A 30 60.16 23.29 54.93
CA LEU A 30 60.10 22.25 55.95
C LEU A 30 60.32 20.89 55.28
N ASP A 31 61.46 20.26 55.58
CA ASP A 31 61.77 18.91 55.10
C ASP A 31 61.19 17.87 56.06
N TRP A 32 60.44 16.90 55.54
CA TRP A 32 59.96 15.76 56.32
C TRP A 32 61.12 14.83 56.71
N ILE A 33 61.24 14.51 58.00
CA ILE A 33 62.34 13.68 58.53
C ILE A 33 61.89 12.37 59.18
N ASN A 34 60.58 12.13 59.31
CA ASN A 34 60.05 10.94 59.97
C ASN A 34 59.87 9.77 58.99
N VAL A 35 60.85 8.87 58.95
CA VAL A 35 60.87 7.67 58.10
C VAL A 35 59.73 6.66 58.36
N ALA A 36 59.10 6.70 59.54
CA ALA A 36 57.98 5.82 59.89
C ALA A 36 56.62 6.39 59.46
N GLY A 37 56.58 7.66 59.05
CA GLY A 37 55.34 8.39 58.82
C GLY A 37 54.70 8.92 60.10
N GLY A 38 53.62 9.69 59.96
CA GLY A 38 52.95 10.34 61.08
C GLY A 38 52.05 11.49 60.69
N ALA A 39 51.60 12.26 61.68
CA ALA A 39 50.76 13.43 61.45
C ALA A 39 51.60 14.65 61.04
N ALA A 40 51.14 15.40 60.02
CA ALA A 40 51.78 16.62 59.54
C ALA A 40 51.82 17.73 60.61
N GLY A 41 50.87 17.72 61.56
CA GLY A 41 50.80 18.69 62.66
C GLY A 41 51.82 18.48 63.79
N VAL A 42 52.66 17.44 63.73
CA VAL A 42 53.67 17.17 64.78
C VAL A 42 54.99 17.84 64.40
N GLN A 43 55.38 18.84 65.19
CA GLN A 43 56.59 19.66 64.97
C GLN A 43 57.87 18.84 64.73
N ASN A 44 58.06 17.75 65.48
CA ASN A 44 59.25 16.90 65.41
C ASN A 44 59.35 16.04 64.13
N ASN A 45 58.32 16.04 63.29
CA ASN A 45 58.38 15.35 61.99
C ASN A 45 59.03 16.20 60.89
N TRP A 46 59.36 17.46 61.18
CA TRP A 46 59.88 18.44 60.23
C TRP A 46 61.28 18.94 60.61
N ASN A 47 62.06 19.33 59.61
CA ASN A 47 63.33 20.05 59.77
C ASN A 47 63.32 21.34 58.91
N PRO A 48 63.49 22.54 59.51
CA PRO A 48 63.54 22.79 60.96
C PRO A 48 62.24 22.36 61.66
N ALA A 49 62.33 22.02 62.94
CA ALA A 49 61.19 21.54 63.73
C ALA A 49 60.15 22.67 63.87
N GLN A 50 59.09 22.62 63.07
CA GLN A 50 58.00 23.59 63.02
C GLN A 50 56.68 22.87 62.69
N VAL A 51 55.56 23.32 63.25
CA VAL A 51 54.23 22.91 62.74
C VAL A 51 53.95 23.72 61.48
N PRO A 52 53.70 23.08 60.32
CA PRO A 52 53.44 23.76 59.06
C PRO A 52 52.34 24.83 59.13
N ALA A 53 52.62 26.00 58.57
CA ALA A 53 51.66 27.08 58.32
C ALA A 53 51.29 27.16 56.82
N ALA A 54 50.24 27.92 56.51
CA ALA A 54 49.69 28.00 55.15
C ALA A 54 50.64 28.55 54.07
N ILE A 55 51.70 29.25 54.47
CA ILE A 55 52.69 29.83 53.54
C ILE A 55 53.98 28.99 53.44
N ASP A 56 54.07 27.87 54.17
CA ASP A 56 55.27 27.04 54.20
C ASP A 56 55.30 26.08 53.02
N ARG A 57 56.52 25.76 52.58
CA ARG A 57 56.78 24.74 51.56
C ARG A 57 57.13 23.43 52.23
N LEU A 58 56.33 22.42 51.99
CA LEU A 58 56.45 21.11 52.63
C LEU A 58 57.12 20.15 51.66
N LEU A 59 58.36 19.79 51.97
CA LEU A 59 59.20 18.97 51.13
C LEU A 59 59.32 17.57 51.74
N PHE A 60 59.22 16.55 50.89
CA PHE A 60 59.27 15.14 51.27
C PHE A 60 60.47 14.48 50.57
N PRO A 61 61.69 14.60 51.13
CA PRO A 61 62.91 14.13 50.48
C PRO A 61 63.27 12.67 50.76
N LEU A 62 62.55 11.98 51.65
CA LEU A 62 62.93 10.64 52.10
C LEU A 62 62.61 9.57 51.06
N ASN A 63 63.62 8.80 50.65
CA ASN A 63 63.45 7.59 49.84
C ASN A 63 63.00 6.40 50.71
N ASN A 64 61.78 6.49 51.23
CA ASN A 64 61.16 5.51 52.11
C ASN A 64 59.70 5.28 51.71
N THR A 65 59.09 4.23 52.26
CA THR A 65 57.64 4.04 52.21
C THR A 65 57.00 4.49 53.51
N TYR A 66 56.17 5.53 53.47
CA TYR A 66 55.54 6.07 54.68
C TYR A 66 54.22 6.80 54.39
N THR A 67 53.41 7.00 55.45
CA THR A 67 52.13 7.71 55.37
C THR A 67 52.20 9.02 56.16
N VAL A 68 51.69 10.10 55.56
CA VAL A 68 51.59 11.42 56.17
C VAL A 68 50.11 11.81 56.26
N THR A 69 49.65 12.11 57.47
CA THR A 69 48.25 12.50 57.71
C THR A 69 48.13 14.00 57.99
N PHE A 70 47.40 14.70 57.14
CA PHE A 70 47.10 16.13 57.24
C PHE A 70 45.75 16.33 57.94
N GLY A 71 45.82 16.49 59.26
CA GLY A 71 44.66 16.85 60.08
C GLY A 71 44.41 18.36 60.13
N SER A 72 43.45 18.77 60.95
CA SER A 72 43.02 20.18 61.10
C SER A 72 44.13 21.15 61.55
N ALA A 73 45.25 20.64 62.08
CA ALA A 73 46.41 21.44 62.44
C ALA A 73 47.18 21.99 61.23
N VAL A 74 47.03 21.37 60.05
CA VAL A 74 47.71 21.78 58.80
C VAL A 74 46.67 21.83 57.67
N PRO A 75 45.75 22.83 57.69
CA PRO A 75 44.68 22.92 56.70
C PRO A 75 45.16 23.47 55.35
N ALA A 76 46.37 24.03 55.27
CA ALA A 76 46.93 24.58 54.04
C ALA A 76 48.46 24.58 54.04
N SER A 77 49.06 24.70 52.86
CA SER A 77 50.49 24.90 52.61
C SER A 77 50.70 25.73 51.33
N ASP A 78 51.90 26.26 51.13
CA ASP A 78 52.28 26.90 49.87
C ASP A 78 52.57 25.85 48.79
N GLU A 79 53.40 24.87 49.13
CA GLU A 79 53.87 23.83 48.25
C GLU A 79 53.86 22.47 48.94
N LEU A 80 53.45 21.44 48.20
CA LEU A 80 53.67 20.04 48.53
C LEU A 80 54.67 19.47 47.51
N GLY A 81 55.93 19.31 47.91
CA GLY A 81 57.01 18.84 47.04
C GLY A 81 57.48 17.45 47.43
N LEU A 82 57.02 16.42 46.71
CA LEU A 82 57.53 15.06 46.86
C LEU A 82 58.75 14.85 45.95
N ARG A 83 59.91 14.62 46.55
CA ARG A 83 61.16 14.40 45.81
C ARG A 83 61.38 12.92 45.53
N ASP A 84 61.47 12.07 46.56
CA ASP A 84 61.79 10.64 46.43
C ASP A 84 60.86 9.77 47.30
N GLY A 85 60.86 8.45 47.08
CA GLY A 85 60.15 7.46 47.88
C GLY A 85 58.70 7.17 47.47
N VAL A 86 58.01 6.37 48.30
CA VAL A 86 56.62 5.94 48.10
C VAL A 86 55.77 6.46 49.26
N VAL A 87 55.08 7.56 49.04
CA VAL A 87 54.42 8.31 50.11
C VAL A 87 52.92 8.25 49.94
N THR A 88 52.19 8.04 51.04
CA THR A 88 50.73 8.16 51.07
C THR A 88 50.32 9.41 51.84
N PHE A 89 49.59 10.32 51.20
CA PHE A 89 48.97 11.46 51.87
C PHE A 89 47.50 11.17 52.19
N ARG A 90 47.14 11.42 53.45
CA ARG A 90 45.76 11.33 53.96
C ARG A 90 45.27 12.69 54.38
N PHE A 91 44.10 13.09 53.89
CA PHE A 91 43.48 14.39 54.18
C PHE A 91 42.13 14.21 54.90
N PRO A 92 42.10 13.65 56.13
CA PRO A 92 40.85 13.49 56.89
C PRO A 92 40.10 14.82 57.09
N THR A 93 40.83 15.94 57.02
CA THR A 93 40.29 17.29 56.81
C THR A 93 40.82 17.85 55.50
N ALA A 94 40.01 18.64 54.79
CA ALA A 94 40.40 19.27 53.53
C ALA A 94 41.71 20.05 53.67
N HIS A 95 42.62 19.90 52.70
CA HIS A 95 43.88 20.64 52.62
C HIS A 95 43.95 21.47 51.35
N THR A 96 44.55 22.66 51.44
CA THR A 96 44.77 23.53 50.27
C THR A 96 46.26 23.79 50.06
N ALA A 97 46.79 23.49 48.87
CA ALA A 97 48.12 23.90 48.44
C ALA A 97 48.01 25.10 47.49
N THR A 98 48.65 26.24 47.81
CA THR A 98 48.41 27.49 47.08
C THR A 98 49.21 27.62 45.78
N THR A 99 50.44 27.10 45.73
CA THR A 99 51.35 27.32 44.60
C THR A 99 51.62 26.06 43.78
N LEU A 100 51.93 24.94 44.42
CA LEU A 100 52.40 23.76 43.70
C LEU A 100 52.14 22.46 44.47
N LEU A 101 51.65 21.44 43.75
CA LEU A 101 51.92 20.04 44.06
C LEU A 101 52.94 19.53 43.04
N GLY A 102 54.16 19.26 43.49
CA GLY A 102 55.27 18.80 42.65
C GLY A 102 55.70 17.39 43.05
N ILE A 103 55.74 16.47 42.10
CA ILE A 103 56.20 15.08 42.31
C ILE A 103 57.37 14.81 41.36
N ALA A 104 58.49 14.32 41.89
CA ALA A 104 59.71 14.03 41.14
C ALA A 104 60.24 15.24 40.33
N GLN A 105 60.61 16.32 41.01
CA GLN A 105 61.02 17.59 40.38
C GLN A 105 62.54 17.88 40.46
N THR A 106 63.35 17.05 41.14
CA THR A 106 64.75 17.37 41.51
C THR A 106 65.79 16.25 41.33
N GLY A 107 65.55 15.29 40.44
CA GLY A 107 66.50 14.23 40.03
C GLY A 107 66.03 12.81 40.34
N ASP A 108 64.77 12.67 40.76
CA ASP A 108 64.34 11.58 41.65
C ASP A 108 63.24 10.69 41.05
N THR A 109 62.97 9.54 41.69
CA THR A 109 61.83 8.66 41.39
C THR A 109 60.83 8.66 42.54
N ALA A 110 59.70 9.35 42.39
CA ALA A 110 58.71 9.50 43.47
C ALA A 110 57.33 8.95 43.11
N LYS A 111 56.67 8.36 44.11
CA LYS A 111 55.27 7.89 44.02
C LYS A 111 54.45 8.48 45.15
N LEU A 112 53.44 9.26 44.80
CA LEU A 112 52.44 9.78 45.74
C LEU A 112 51.11 9.03 45.57
N THR A 113 50.57 8.53 46.67
CA THR A 113 49.18 8.06 46.75
C THR A 113 48.37 9.00 47.64
N ILE A 114 47.21 9.46 47.17
CA ILE A 114 46.18 10.12 47.95
C ILE A 114 45.01 9.14 48.06
N ASP A 115 44.81 8.56 49.25
CA ASP A 115 43.82 7.47 49.46
C ASP A 115 42.59 7.89 50.25
N THR A 116 42.61 9.09 50.85
CA THR A 116 41.54 9.57 51.74
C THR A 116 41.42 11.09 51.69
N GLY A 117 40.21 11.60 51.57
CA GLY A 117 39.88 13.00 51.82
C GLY A 117 40.00 13.93 50.62
N SER A 118 40.15 15.24 50.85
CA SER A 118 40.16 16.24 49.77
C SER A 118 41.41 17.12 49.76
N LEU A 119 42.00 17.27 48.59
CA LEU A 119 43.11 18.19 48.30
C LEU A 119 42.68 19.21 47.25
N THR A 120 42.81 20.49 47.58
CA THR A 120 42.61 21.60 46.62
C THR A 120 43.95 22.22 46.25
N LEU A 121 44.20 22.36 44.95
CA LEU A 121 45.35 23.05 44.38
C LEU A 121 44.86 24.39 43.79
N LEU A 122 45.49 25.50 44.17
CA LEU A 122 45.15 26.82 43.62
C LEU A 122 45.99 27.22 42.41
N ARG A 123 47.03 26.47 42.05
CA ARG A 123 47.89 26.77 40.90
C ARG A 123 48.37 25.50 40.20
N ASN A 124 49.61 25.07 40.43
CA ASN A 124 50.28 24.12 39.55
C ASN A 124 50.25 22.69 40.09
N LEU A 125 50.19 21.72 39.17
CA LEU A 125 50.37 20.30 39.44
C LEU A 125 51.39 19.75 38.44
N TYR A 126 52.54 19.31 38.93
CA TYR A 126 53.59 18.74 38.08
C TYR A 126 54.00 17.35 38.56
N VAL A 127 54.04 16.39 37.62
CA VAL A 127 54.52 15.03 37.87
C VAL A 127 55.63 14.71 36.87
N ALA A 128 56.86 14.56 37.36
CA ALA A 128 58.06 14.30 36.55
C ALA A 128 58.24 15.27 35.37
N ALA A 129 58.25 16.57 35.65
CA ALA A 129 58.41 17.58 34.61
C ALA A 129 59.81 17.54 33.95
N PRO A 130 60.94 17.46 34.69
CA PRO A 130 62.26 17.52 34.04
C PRO A 130 62.72 16.19 33.42
N ALA A 131 63.64 16.25 32.47
CA ALA A 131 64.19 15.09 31.78
C ALA A 131 64.86 14.08 32.74
N GLY A 132 64.64 12.78 32.50
CA GLY A 132 65.23 11.69 33.30
C GLY A 132 64.57 11.42 34.65
N HIS A 133 63.47 12.10 34.98
CA HIS A 133 62.72 11.93 36.24
C HIS A 133 61.54 10.98 36.05
N GLN A 134 61.14 10.28 37.13
CA GLN A 134 59.99 9.38 37.10
C GLN A 134 59.05 9.68 38.27
N GLY A 135 57.78 9.93 37.97
CA GLY A 135 56.79 10.39 38.94
C GLY A 135 55.50 9.62 38.80
N THR A 136 54.87 9.25 39.91
CA THR A 136 53.53 8.69 39.91
C THR A 136 52.66 9.44 40.90
N LEU A 137 51.49 9.90 40.44
CA LEU A 137 50.39 10.35 41.29
C LEU A 137 49.25 9.33 41.19
N THR A 138 48.82 8.79 42.32
CA THR A 138 47.64 7.92 42.41
C THR A 138 46.62 8.56 43.32
N VAL A 139 45.41 8.79 42.84
CA VAL A 139 44.26 9.22 43.64
C VAL A 139 43.29 8.04 43.68
N THR A 140 42.99 7.54 44.87
CA THR A 140 42.23 6.31 45.04
C THR A 140 41.26 6.39 46.21
N GLY A 141 40.22 5.57 46.18
CA GLY A 141 39.28 5.40 47.28
C GLY A 141 38.02 6.24 47.14
N SER A 142 36.90 5.64 47.53
CA SER A 142 35.58 6.28 47.53
C SER A 142 35.56 7.51 48.44
N GLY A 143 35.14 8.65 47.89
CA GLY A 143 35.12 9.93 48.60
C GLY A 143 36.44 10.70 48.61
N THR A 144 37.51 10.15 48.01
CA THR A 144 38.76 10.88 47.81
C THR A 144 38.64 11.82 46.61
N SER A 145 39.07 13.07 46.77
CA SER A 145 39.04 14.06 45.70
C SER A 145 40.28 14.94 45.62
N VAL A 146 40.68 15.26 44.39
CA VAL A 146 41.69 16.27 44.10
C VAL A 146 41.07 17.31 43.16
N THR A 147 41.16 18.58 43.51
CA THR A 147 40.63 19.68 42.69
C THR A 147 41.74 20.69 42.39
N ALA A 148 42.10 20.89 41.13
CA ALA A 148 42.90 22.03 40.71
C ALA A 148 41.94 23.15 40.25
N SER A 149 41.89 24.24 41.01
CA SER A 149 40.80 25.23 40.95
C SER A 149 41.13 26.51 40.15
N SER A 150 42.37 26.68 39.71
CA SER A 150 42.79 27.87 38.95
C SER A 150 42.93 27.58 37.47
N ALA A 151 42.27 28.39 36.65
CA ALA A 151 42.43 28.40 35.20
C ALA A 151 43.78 28.99 34.74
N THR A 152 44.56 29.64 35.62
CA THR A 152 45.87 30.22 35.28
C THR A 152 47.06 29.38 35.74
N GLY A 153 46.80 28.26 36.43
CA GLY A 153 47.84 27.30 36.79
C GLY A 153 48.20 26.42 35.60
N ARG A 154 49.30 25.68 35.69
CA ARG A 154 49.66 24.64 34.70
C ARG A 154 49.63 23.26 35.34
N THR A 155 49.04 22.29 34.64
CA THR A 155 48.96 20.90 35.08
C THR A 155 49.62 20.03 34.04
N SER A 156 50.69 19.32 34.42
CA SER A 156 51.41 18.49 33.46
C SER A 156 52.00 17.21 34.06
N PHE A 157 52.02 16.19 33.21
CA PHE A 157 52.46 14.85 33.53
C PHE A 157 53.50 14.40 32.49
N GLY A 158 54.74 14.29 32.93
CA GLY A 158 55.85 13.88 32.07
C GLY A 158 56.21 14.89 30.99
N ASP A 159 56.46 16.16 31.34
CA ASP A 159 56.86 17.20 30.37
C ASP A 159 58.07 16.74 29.53
N GLN A 160 59.20 16.45 30.19
CA GLN A 160 60.40 15.84 29.60
C GLN A 160 60.78 14.52 30.32
N GLY A 161 60.17 14.24 31.48
CA GLY A 161 60.34 13.01 32.25
C GLY A 161 59.20 12.01 32.00
N ALA A 162 59.08 10.99 32.87
CA ALA A 162 58.01 9.99 32.82
C ALA A 162 57.02 10.19 33.97
N GLY A 163 55.83 10.74 33.67
CA GLY A 163 54.77 11.01 34.63
C GLY A 163 53.58 10.07 34.47
N ILE A 164 53.19 9.40 35.54
CA ILE A 164 52.00 8.53 35.60
C ILE A 164 50.96 9.16 36.53
N PHE A 165 49.71 9.17 36.09
CA PHE A 165 48.57 9.66 36.84
C PHE A 165 47.44 8.63 36.86
N ASN A 166 47.12 8.11 38.04
CA ASN A 166 46.08 7.11 38.24
C ASN A 166 44.92 7.70 39.05
N ILE A 167 43.69 7.47 38.58
CA ILE A 167 42.44 7.78 39.29
C ILE A 167 41.65 6.48 39.41
N LEU A 168 41.57 5.94 40.63
CA LEU A 168 41.15 4.56 40.90
C LEU A 168 40.07 4.47 41.98
N ASP A 169 39.39 3.32 42.04
CA ASP A 169 38.50 2.90 43.14
C ASP A 169 37.45 3.97 43.57
N GLY A 170 36.86 4.68 42.61
CA GLY A 170 35.80 5.65 42.88
C GLY A 170 36.26 7.07 43.25
N ALA A 171 37.55 7.36 43.13
CA ALA A 171 38.09 8.70 43.35
C ALA A 171 37.62 9.69 42.25
N THR A 172 37.55 10.98 42.60
CA THR A 172 37.21 12.05 41.66
C THR A 172 38.34 13.07 41.56
N VAL A 173 38.81 13.36 40.34
CA VAL A 173 39.72 14.49 40.10
C VAL A 173 39.08 15.50 39.18
N THR A 174 39.16 16.78 39.55
CA THR A 174 38.64 17.91 38.75
C THR A 174 39.76 18.91 38.50
N LEU A 175 40.01 19.26 37.24
CA LEU A 175 41.02 20.22 36.84
C LEU A 175 40.34 21.39 36.10
N ALA A 176 40.60 22.62 36.55
CA ALA A 176 40.11 23.84 35.89
C ALA A 176 41.02 24.30 34.75
N ASN A 177 42.29 23.90 34.77
CA ASN A 177 43.25 24.08 33.69
C ASN A 177 43.38 22.75 32.93
N PRO A 178 43.55 22.79 31.60
CA PRO A 178 43.74 21.57 30.84
C PRO A 178 45.07 20.88 31.22
N PRO A 179 45.05 19.55 31.38
CA PRO A 179 46.26 18.78 31.62
C PRO A 179 46.99 18.47 30.31
N GLU A 180 48.32 18.47 30.40
CA GLU A 180 49.22 18.05 29.32
C GLU A 180 49.91 16.73 29.70
N PHE A 181 49.87 15.72 28.83
CA PHE A 181 50.54 14.43 29.01
C PHE A 181 51.62 14.26 27.94
N GLY A 182 52.90 14.27 28.32
CA GLY A 182 54.00 14.14 27.34
C GLY A 182 54.20 15.39 26.47
N MET A 183 54.39 16.55 27.11
CA MET A 183 54.42 17.85 26.41
C MET A 183 55.62 18.02 25.47
N LEU A 184 56.84 17.75 25.93
CA LEU A 184 58.10 18.07 25.22
C LEU A 184 58.75 16.82 24.62
N PRO A 185 59.68 16.97 23.67
CA PRO A 185 60.39 15.84 23.08
C PRO A 185 61.04 14.95 24.15
N GLY A 186 60.77 13.65 24.07
CA GLY A 186 61.25 12.64 25.03
C GLY A 186 60.43 12.51 26.32
N GLY A 187 59.46 13.41 26.57
CA GLY A 187 58.52 13.29 27.68
C GLY A 187 57.53 12.14 27.50
N GLN A 188 57.15 11.51 28.61
CA GLN A 188 56.20 10.40 28.65
C GLN A 188 55.12 10.67 29.70
N GLY A 189 53.90 10.94 29.25
CA GLY A 189 52.72 11.10 30.12
C GLY A 189 51.81 9.88 30.04
N THR A 190 51.31 9.41 31.17
CA THR A 190 50.30 8.33 31.23
C THR A 190 49.16 8.69 32.18
N LEU A 191 47.93 8.63 31.68
CA LEU A 191 46.69 8.76 32.45
C LEU A 191 45.95 7.42 32.50
N VAL A 192 45.55 7.00 33.70
CA VAL A 192 44.66 5.85 33.90
C VAL A 192 43.49 6.26 34.79
N VAL A 193 42.29 6.31 34.22
CA VAL A 193 41.03 6.47 34.95
C VAL A 193 40.34 5.12 34.93
N SER A 194 40.23 4.45 36.08
CA SER A 194 39.83 3.05 36.08
C SER A 194 38.95 2.65 37.25
N GLY A 195 37.94 1.82 36.94
CA GLY A 195 37.16 1.09 37.93
C GLY A 195 35.95 1.83 38.48
N VAL A 196 35.06 1.02 39.06
CA VAL A 196 34.09 1.42 40.08
C VAL A 196 34.66 1.07 41.45
N SER A 197 34.31 1.84 42.48
CA SER A 197 34.72 1.49 43.83
C SER A 197 34.20 0.10 44.20
N SER A 198 35.02 -0.68 44.88
CA SER A 198 34.60 -1.95 45.48
C SER A 198 33.70 -1.77 46.71
N THR A 199 33.50 -0.53 47.16
CA THR A 199 32.74 -0.18 48.37
C THR A 199 31.45 0.59 48.03
N SER A 200 30.32 0.16 48.59
CA SER A 200 29.01 0.82 48.43
C SER A 200 29.10 2.30 48.85
N PRO A 201 28.60 3.28 48.05
CA PRO A 201 27.63 3.14 46.95
C PRO A 201 28.22 2.83 45.56
N PHE A 202 29.44 2.27 45.50
CA PHE A 202 30.14 1.87 44.27
C PHE A 202 30.34 3.04 43.27
N PRO A 203 30.81 4.22 43.71
CA PRO A 203 31.05 5.34 42.80
C PRO A 203 32.08 4.99 41.72
N ARG A 204 31.90 5.53 40.52
CA ARG A 204 32.86 5.42 39.42
C ARG A 204 34.07 6.32 39.66
N SER A 205 35.27 5.85 39.31
CA SER A 205 36.42 6.73 39.19
C SER A 205 36.12 7.78 38.13
N ARG A 206 36.31 9.06 38.46
CA ARG A 206 35.90 10.18 37.61
C ARG A 206 37.02 11.18 37.40
N PHE A 207 37.28 11.50 36.13
CA PHE A 207 38.17 12.59 35.74
C PHE A 207 37.37 13.68 35.06
N ILE A 208 37.49 14.92 35.53
CA ILE A 208 36.76 16.08 35.01
C ILE A 208 37.77 17.15 34.63
N VAL A 209 37.75 17.58 33.38
CA VAL A 209 38.57 18.67 32.86
C VAL A 209 37.63 19.78 32.42
N ASN A 210 37.64 20.89 33.16
CA ASN A 210 36.81 22.07 32.91
C ASN A 210 37.58 23.08 32.05
N ASN A 211 37.94 22.67 30.83
CA ASN A 211 38.68 23.50 29.88
C ASN A 211 37.77 24.20 28.85
N SER A 212 38.37 25.11 28.08
CA SER A 212 37.72 25.78 26.94
C SER A 212 38.15 25.13 25.63
N SER A 213 37.47 25.42 24.51
CA SER A 213 37.90 24.92 23.20
C SER A 213 39.25 25.47 22.74
N THR A 214 39.63 26.67 23.19
CA THR A 214 40.90 27.34 22.86
C THR A 214 42.07 26.91 23.76
N ASP A 215 41.81 26.05 24.74
CA ASP A 215 42.80 25.56 25.70
C ASP A 215 42.55 24.07 25.94
N PRO A 216 42.93 23.21 24.98
CA PRO A 216 42.54 21.81 24.96
C PRO A 216 43.29 20.95 25.98
N MET A 217 42.71 19.81 26.35
CA MET A 217 43.48 18.74 26.96
C MET A 217 44.40 18.10 25.90
N GLU A 218 45.67 17.89 26.22
CA GLU A 218 46.66 17.38 25.26
C GLU A 218 47.25 16.03 25.71
N ILE A 219 47.26 15.07 24.78
CA ILE A 219 47.86 13.75 24.96
C ILE A 219 48.93 13.56 23.87
N GLY A 220 50.20 13.64 24.27
CA GLY A 220 51.34 13.46 23.39
C GLY A 220 51.57 14.64 22.45
N THR A 221 51.78 15.83 23.00
CA THR A 221 51.95 17.07 22.22
C THR A 221 53.20 17.01 21.33
N ASN A 222 54.40 16.94 21.92
CA ASN A 222 55.68 16.71 21.23
C ASN A 222 56.40 15.44 21.73
N GLY A 223 55.91 14.84 22.82
CA GLY A 223 56.39 13.59 23.40
C GLY A 223 55.36 12.48 23.24
N THR A 224 55.39 11.51 24.14
CA THR A 224 54.47 10.36 24.11
C THR A 224 53.44 10.47 25.23
N GLY A 225 52.16 10.50 24.87
CA GLY A 225 51.03 10.52 25.80
C GLY A 225 50.16 9.28 25.65
N HIS A 226 49.82 8.65 26.76
CA HIS A 226 48.85 7.55 26.80
C HIS A 226 47.74 7.85 27.80
N ALA A 227 46.50 7.57 27.43
CA ALA A 227 45.36 7.72 28.31
C ALA A 227 44.44 6.49 28.23
N GLY A 228 43.88 6.09 29.36
CA GLY A 228 42.91 5.01 29.45
C GLY A 228 41.71 5.37 30.31
N VAL A 229 40.50 5.19 29.79
CA VAL A 229 39.25 5.23 30.55
C VAL A 229 38.72 3.80 30.60
N LEU A 230 38.90 3.14 31.74
CA LEU A 230 38.82 1.69 31.84
C LEU A 230 37.80 1.23 32.88
N PHE A 231 37.23 0.04 32.68
CA PHE A 231 36.51 -0.75 33.68
C PHE A 231 35.38 0.04 34.39
N GLY A 232 34.53 0.74 33.63
CA GLY A 232 33.38 1.48 34.16
C GLY A 232 33.65 2.92 34.60
N ALA A 233 34.90 3.39 34.50
CA ALA A 233 35.28 4.77 34.82
C ALA A 233 34.62 5.80 33.89
N LYS A 234 34.70 7.08 34.30
CA LYS A 234 34.17 8.20 33.53
C LYS A 234 35.20 9.33 33.36
N MET A 235 35.33 9.85 32.15
CA MET A 235 36.09 11.04 31.84
C MET A 235 35.19 12.08 31.17
N ASP A 236 35.15 13.28 31.71
CA ASP A 236 34.38 14.42 31.20
C ASP A 236 35.35 15.57 30.86
N VAL A 237 35.51 15.90 29.59
CA VAL A 237 36.29 17.06 29.11
C VAL A 237 35.30 18.09 28.56
N THR A 238 35.24 19.29 29.13
CA THR A 238 34.22 20.29 28.71
C THR A 238 34.55 20.98 27.39
N GLY A 239 35.83 21.12 27.07
CA GLY A 239 36.35 21.71 25.84
C GLY A 239 36.88 20.66 24.86
N SER A 240 37.88 21.04 24.08
CA SER A 240 38.49 20.18 23.06
C SER A 240 39.60 19.29 23.65
N MET A 241 39.95 18.23 22.91
CA MET A 241 41.04 17.32 23.23
C MET A 241 41.89 17.03 21.99
N PHE A 242 43.21 17.01 22.16
CA PHE A 242 44.19 16.77 21.10
C PHE A 242 45.05 15.55 21.41
N MET A 243 45.31 14.73 20.40
CA MET A 243 46.15 13.54 20.48
C MET A 243 47.20 13.56 19.38
N GLY A 244 48.48 13.54 19.75
CA GLY A 244 49.57 13.49 18.76
C GLY A 244 49.71 14.75 17.93
N GLN A 245 49.48 15.93 18.54
CA GLN A 245 49.27 17.19 17.83
C GLN A 245 50.48 17.64 16.99
N ASN A 246 51.70 17.65 17.53
CA ASN A 246 52.84 18.21 16.80
C ASN A 246 53.72 17.11 16.18
N PHE A 247 54.64 17.54 15.31
CA PHE A 247 55.70 16.70 14.79
C PHE A 247 56.50 16.01 15.93
N GLY A 248 56.63 14.69 15.87
CA GLY A 248 57.24 13.86 16.91
C GLY A 248 56.34 13.49 18.09
N GLY A 249 55.14 14.08 18.21
CA GLY A 249 54.13 13.73 19.21
C GLY A 249 53.45 12.40 18.92
N VAL A 250 53.17 11.61 19.95
CA VAL A 250 52.42 10.35 19.84
C VAL A 250 51.36 10.34 20.92
N GLY A 251 50.09 10.34 20.54
CA GLY A 251 48.96 10.33 21.46
C GLY A 251 48.09 9.08 21.31
N THR A 252 47.86 8.36 22.41
CA THR A 252 46.95 7.20 22.40
C THR A 252 45.89 7.35 23.49
N LEU A 253 44.62 7.12 23.14
CA LEU A 253 43.51 7.07 24.10
C LEU A 253 42.68 5.80 23.89
N VAL A 254 42.50 5.02 24.96
CA VAL A 254 41.66 3.81 24.96
C VAL A 254 40.48 3.97 25.91
N VAL A 255 39.27 3.65 25.43
CA VAL A 255 38.05 3.60 26.24
C VAL A 255 37.51 2.17 26.23
N ALA A 256 37.55 1.47 27.38
CA ALA A 256 37.22 0.04 27.46
C ALA A 256 36.46 -0.34 28.74
N GLY A 257 35.36 -1.07 28.62
CA GLY A 257 34.53 -1.52 29.74
C GLY A 257 34.79 -2.98 30.16
N LEU A 258 34.09 -3.45 31.20
CA LEU A 258 34.04 -4.87 31.60
C LEU A 258 32.78 -5.60 31.06
N GLY A 259 32.04 -4.97 30.14
CA GLY A 259 30.76 -5.46 29.60
C GLY A 259 29.68 -4.37 29.54
N ALA A 260 28.47 -4.73 29.13
CA ALA A 260 27.38 -3.77 28.85
C ALA A 260 26.85 -3.01 30.09
N SER A 261 26.91 -3.60 31.29
CA SER A 261 26.41 -2.99 32.53
C SER A 261 27.37 -1.95 33.14
N ASP A 262 28.68 -2.08 32.87
CA ASP A 262 29.75 -1.27 33.46
C ASP A 262 30.56 -0.57 32.36
N SER A 263 29.84 0.18 31.52
CA SER A 263 30.47 0.91 30.41
C SER A 263 31.48 1.95 30.89
N ALA A 264 32.68 1.95 30.33
CA ALA A 264 33.61 3.07 30.47
C ALA A 264 33.15 4.22 29.56
N ARG A 265 33.19 5.46 30.05
CA ARG A 265 32.61 6.60 29.33
C ARG A 265 33.56 7.77 29.19
N LEU A 266 33.75 8.24 27.97
CA LEU A 266 34.41 9.48 27.63
C LEU A 266 33.38 10.47 27.06
N ASN A 267 33.32 11.68 27.61
CA ASN A 267 32.55 12.78 27.03
C ASN A 267 33.50 13.94 26.70
N VAL A 268 33.41 14.47 25.50
CA VAL A 268 34.16 15.64 25.01
C VAL A 268 33.16 16.70 24.56
N GLY A 269 33.14 17.84 25.25
CA GLY A 269 32.19 18.93 24.96
C GLY A 269 32.59 19.78 23.75
N GLY A 270 33.87 19.79 23.38
CA GLY A 270 34.41 20.44 22.17
C GLY A 270 34.75 19.45 21.07
N ASN A 271 35.83 19.75 20.34
CA ASN A 271 36.33 18.90 19.25
C ASN A 271 37.31 17.83 19.75
N LEU A 272 37.40 16.73 19.02
CA LEU A 272 38.41 15.70 19.19
C LEU A 272 39.37 15.71 18.00
N HIS A 273 40.66 15.95 18.24
CA HIS A 273 41.69 15.98 17.21
C HIS A 273 42.62 14.78 17.38
N VAL A 274 42.72 13.93 16.35
CA VAL A 274 43.54 12.71 16.33
C VAL A 274 44.55 12.81 15.20
N ALA A 275 45.83 12.94 15.55
CA ALA A 275 46.90 13.23 14.59
C ALA A 275 46.57 14.43 13.69
N HIS A 276 45.99 15.47 14.28
CA HIS A 276 45.58 16.70 13.62
C HIS A 276 46.10 17.89 14.41
N ASN A 277 46.66 18.89 13.73
CA ASN A 277 46.89 20.20 14.31
C ASN A 277 46.25 21.33 13.50
N GLU A 278 46.03 22.47 14.15
CA GLU A 278 45.38 23.63 13.55
C GLU A 278 46.37 24.62 12.88
N LEU A 279 47.67 24.32 12.91
CA LEU A 279 48.74 25.18 12.39
C LEU A 279 49.11 24.79 10.96
N ALA A 280 49.02 25.75 10.04
CA ALA A 280 49.47 25.51 8.67
C ALA A 280 50.99 25.37 8.56
N GLY A 281 51.45 24.36 7.80
CA GLY A 281 52.83 24.19 7.33
C GLY A 281 53.68 23.16 8.08
N THR A 282 53.13 22.47 9.08
CA THR A 282 53.80 21.36 9.77
C THR A 282 52.78 20.31 10.15
N ALA A 283 52.90 19.11 9.58
CA ALA A 283 52.01 18.01 9.92
C ALA A 283 52.14 17.58 11.39
N ALA A 284 51.02 17.14 11.96
CA ALA A 284 50.99 16.29 13.15
C ALA A 284 51.77 14.99 12.92
N ASN A 285 51.94 14.15 13.95
CA ASN A 285 52.70 12.91 13.82
C ASN A 285 51.83 11.66 13.90
N SER A 286 51.38 11.23 15.09
CA SER A 286 50.60 10.00 15.23
C SER A 286 49.61 10.09 16.39
N GLY A 287 48.38 9.68 16.13
CA GLY A 287 47.27 9.66 17.08
C GLY A 287 46.43 8.40 16.90
N LEU A 288 46.15 7.70 18.00
CA LEU A 288 45.25 6.54 18.03
C LEU A 288 44.13 6.79 19.04
N PHE A 289 42.89 6.73 18.57
CA PHE A 289 41.71 6.70 19.42
C PHE A 289 40.98 5.36 19.28
N SER A 290 40.95 4.58 20.35
CA SER A 290 40.36 3.23 20.35
C SER A 290 39.23 3.13 21.36
N VAL A 291 38.01 2.90 20.88
CA VAL A 291 36.84 2.56 21.68
C VAL A 291 36.64 1.05 21.59
N GLN A 292 36.92 0.37 22.69
CA GLN A 292 36.88 -1.08 22.78
C GLN A 292 35.56 -1.56 23.39
N SER A 293 35.37 -2.87 23.49
CA SER A 293 34.14 -3.46 24.01
C SER A 293 33.73 -2.87 25.37
N GLY A 294 32.45 -2.49 25.48
CA GLY A 294 31.91 -1.81 26.67
C GLY A 294 32.39 -0.35 26.84
N GLY A 295 33.16 0.20 25.90
CA GLY A 295 33.50 1.61 25.83
C GLY A 295 32.40 2.42 25.14
N VAL A 296 32.16 3.62 25.65
CA VAL A 296 31.27 4.63 25.03
C VAL A 296 32.01 5.96 25.00
N ALA A 297 32.06 6.58 23.82
CA ALA A 297 32.62 7.90 23.63
C ALA A 297 31.63 8.82 22.93
N ASP A 298 31.42 10.01 23.49
CA ASP A 298 30.51 11.04 22.98
C ASP A 298 31.30 12.35 22.79
N VAL A 299 31.38 12.82 21.54
CA VAL A 299 32.05 14.07 21.15
C VAL A 299 30.98 15.03 20.63
N ALA A 300 30.69 16.08 21.39
CA ALA A 300 29.66 17.04 21.00
C ALA A 300 30.04 17.88 19.77
N GLY A 301 31.35 18.13 19.58
CA GLY A 301 31.89 18.85 18.44
C GLY A 301 32.25 17.95 17.25
N SER A 302 33.32 18.34 16.54
CA SER A 302 33.85 17.58 15.40
C SER A 302 35.00 16.67 15.81
N THR A 303 35.10 15.52 15.17
CA THR A 303 36.25 14.61 15.24
C THR A 303 37.05 14.72 13.95
N TYR A 304 38.34 15.04 14.09
CA TYR A 304 39.29 15.13 12.99
C TYR A 304 40.29 13.97 13.09
N LEU A 305 40.36 13.14 12.04
CA LEU A 305 41.28 11.99 11.97
C LEU A 305 42.45 12.21 11.01
N PHE A 306 42.76 13.45 10.64
CA PHE A 306 43.87 13.71 9.73
C PHE A 306 44.40 15.11 9.87
N ASP A 307 45.60 15.32 9.36
CA ASP A 307 46.19 16.64 9.20
C ASP A 307 46.30 17.00 7.71
N PRO A 308 45.73 18.14 7.26
CA PRO A 308 45.87 18.59 5.88
C PRO A 308 47.33 18.67 5.37
N ASP A 309 48.31 18.84 6.27
CA ASP A 309 49.73 18.95 5.94
C ASP A 309 50.47 17.60 5.85
N GLY A 310 49.82 16.46 6.13
CA GLY A 310 50.37 15.13 5.80
C GLY A 310 50.41 14.07 6.91
N SER A 311 49.54 14.13 7.92
CA SER A 311 49.38 13.09 8.95
C SER A 311 48.02 12.40 8.85
N ALA A 312 47.95 11.15 9.34
CA ALA A 312 46.76 10.34 9.38
C ALA A 312 46.58 9.79 10.81
N GLY A 313 45.42 10.04 11.39
CA GLY A 313 44.99 9.48 12.66
C GLY A 313 44.31 8.13 12.47
N GLU A 314 44.24 7.37 13.55
CA GLU A 314 43.58 6.08 13.59
C GLU A 314 42.39 6.13 14.55
N LEU A 315 41.22 5.67 14.09
CA LEU A 315 40.03 5.49 14.90
C LEU A 315 39.60 4.03 14.85
N GLU A 316 39.64 3.38 16.01
CA GLU A 316 39.14 2.03 16.20
C GLU A 316 37.82 2.03 17.00
N ILE A 317 36.79 1.34 16.51
CA ILE A 317 35.53 1.11 17.21
C ILE A 317 35.22 -0.38 17.16
N ARG A 318 35.55 -1.09 18.23
CA ARG A 318 35.47 -2.56 18.28
C ARG A 318 34.06 -3.05 18.63
N GLU A 319 33.84 -4.36 18.52
CA GLU A 319 32.56 -4.98 18.83
C GLU A 319 32.05 -4.65 20.25
N GLY A 320 30.80 -4.16 20.32
CA GLY A 320 30.15 -3.74 21.56
C GLY A 320 30.59 -2.35 22.07
N ALA A 321 31.35 -1.60 21.27
CA ALA A 321 31.69 -0.20 21.52
C ALA A 321 30.71 0.76 20.82
N ARG A 322 30.55 1.96 21.38
CA ARG A 322 29.74 3.04 20.79
C ARG A 322 30.56 4.33 20.70
N PHE A 323 30.59 4.93 19.52
CA PHE A 323 31.17 6.25 19.31
C PHE A 323 30.17 7.19 18.64
N GLU A 324 29.95 8.34 19.26
CA GLU A 324 29.08 9.41 18.79
C GLU A 324 29.91 10.66 18.57
N THR A 325 29.69 11.34 17.44
CA THR A 325 30.32 12.63 17.16
C THR A 325 29.37 13.57 16.41
N GLY A 326 29.55 14.88 16.56
CA GLY A 326 28.80 15.87 15.78
C GLY A 326 29.15 15.83 14.30
N SER A 327 30.44 15.85 13.97
CA SER A 327 30.97 15.66 12.60
C SER A 327 32.18 14.75 12.62
N LEU A 328 32.42 14.00 11.55
CA LEU A 328 33.59 13.16 11.38
C LEU A 328 34.30 13.52 10.07
N PHE A 329 35.54 13.96 10.18
CA PHE A 329 36.41 14.30 9.06
C PHE A 329 37.53 13.26 8.95
N VAL A 330 37.43 12.43 7.92
CA VAL A 330 38.40 11.37 7.59
C VAL A 330 39.26 11.85 6.43
N GLY A 331 40.58 11.74 6.56
CA GLY A 331 41.52 12.39 5.66
C GLY A 331 41.93 11.56 4.46
N ASN A 332 43.22 11.64 4.15
CA ASN A 332 43.81 10.90 3.03
C ASN A 332 43.61 9.36 3.18
N PRO A 333 43.85 8.55 2.13
CA PRO A 333 43.66 7.10 2.16
C PRO A 333 44.47 6.34 3.22
N ALA A 334 45.48 6.98 3.85
CA ALA A 334 46.24 6.38 4.95
C ALA A 334 45.54 6.54 6.32
N THR A 335 44.44 7.30 6.38
CA THR A 335 43.58 7.39 7.57
C THR A 335 42.83 6.08 7.75
N GLU A 336 43.00 5.44 8.91
CA GLU A 336 42.34 4.18 9.22
C GLU A 336 41.10 4.44 10.08
N LEU A 337 39.93 4.34 9.45
CA LEU A 337 38.64 4.27 10.12
C LEU A 337 38.24 2.79 10.24
N ASP A 338 38.61 2.15 11.35
CA ASP A 338 38.31 0.75 11.65
C ASP A 338 37.17 0.67 12.67
N PHE A 339 35.95 0.40 12.22
CA PHE A 339 34.81 0.15 13.13
C PHE A 339 34.29 -1.27 13.02
N THR A 340 35.20 -2.23 12.82
CA THR A 340 34.95 -3.66 12.62
C THR A 340 34.16 -4.27 13.80
N GLY A 341 32.84 -4.12 13.76
CA GLY A 341 31.87 -4.57 14.78
C GLY A 341 31.29 -3.48 15.70
N GLY A 342 31.78 -2.25 15.62
CA GLY A 342 31.36 -1.13 16.46
C GLY A 342 30.16 -0.35 15.92
N TYR A 343 29.60 0.51 16.76
CA TYR A 343 28.54 1.47 16.39
C TYR A 343 29.13 2.88 16.30
N LEU A 344 29.02 3.50 15.12
CA LEU A 344 29.40 4.89 14.83
C LEU A 344 28.15 5.70 14.50
N GLN A 345 27.96 6.83 15.15
CA GLN A 345 26.87 7.77 14.84
C GLN A 345 27.41 9.18 14.64
N VAL A 346 27.01 9.80 13.52
CA VAL A 346 27.27 11.21 13.21
C VAL A 346 25.95 11.97 13.38
N ARG A 347 25.96 13.01 14.21
CA ARG A 347 24.75 13.70 14.66
C ARG A 347 24.75 15.19 14.28
N GLY A 348 23.87 15.57 13.35
CA GLY A 348 23.62 16.95 12.94
C GLY A 348 24.74 17.68 12.21
N GLY A 349 25.94 17.10 12.11
CA GLY A 349 27.05 17.63 11.33
C GLY A 349 27.36 16.80 10.08
N THR A 350 28.63 16.76 9.69
CA THR A 350 29.06 16.18 8.41
C THR A 350 29.91 14.93 8.61
N LEU A 351 29.65 13.89 7.81
CA LEU A 351 30.61 12.83 7.53
C LEU A 351 31.33 13.16 6.22
N ASP A 352 32.59 13.55 6.33
CA ASP A 352 33.46 13.86 5.19
C ASP A 352 34.55 12.80 5.10
N LEU A 353 34.57 12.08 3.98
CA LEU A 353 35.55 11.04 3.70
C LEU A 353 36.67 11.52 2.76
N ASN A 354 36.69 12.80 2.41
CA ASN A 354 37.68 13.43 1.54
C ASN A 354 37.92 12.67 0.22
N GLY A 355 36.82 12.22 -0.40
CA GLY A 355 36.82 11.48 -1.66
C GLY A 355 37.25 10.01 -1.58
N ASN A 356 37.30 9.41 -0.39
CA ASN A 356 37.56 7.98 -0.22
C ASN A 356 36.26 7.15 -0.32
N PRO A 357 36.35 5.88 -0.78
CA PRO A 357 35.22 4.97 -0.72
C PRO A 357 34.87 4.60 0.73
N LEU A 358 33.60 4.29 0.99
CA LEU A 358 33.14 3.80 2.28
C LEU A 358 32.79 2.33 2.21
N THR A 359 33.47 1.50 3.00
CA THR A 359 33.07 0.10 3.23
C THR A 359 32.59 -0.08 4.66
N ILE A 360 31.35 -0.53 4.82
CA ILE A 360 30.76 -0.90 6.10
C ILE A 360 30.57 -2.41 6.07
N GLY A 361 31.53 -3.18 6.60
CA GLY A 361 31.42 -4.63 6.58
C GLY A 361 32.51 -5.32 7.36
N SER A 362 32.15 -6.37 8.10
CA SER A 362 33.08 -7.20 8.86
C SER A 362 32.70 -8.68 8.86
N ALA A 363 33.72 -9.54 8.83
CA ALA A 363 33.57 -10.98 9.03
C ALA A 363 33.41 -11.35 10.51
N THR A 364 33.74 -10.43 11.42
CA THR A 364 33.64 -10.57 12.88
C THR A 364 32.89 -9.36 13.47
N GLY A 365 31.72 -9.59 14.06
CA GLY A 365 30.85 -8.52 14.54
C GLY A 365 30.04 -7.85 13.42
N VAL A 366 29.21 -6.87 13.80
CA VAL A 366 28.32 -6.13 12.87
C VAL A 366 28.62 -4.63 12.97
N PRO A 367 29.45 -4.05 12.07
CA PRO A 367 29.65 -2.61 12.00
C PRO A 367 28.35 -1.91 11.63
N ILE A 368 28.01 -0.84 12.36
CA ILE A 368 26.84 0.01 12.10
C ILE A 368 27.28 1.46 12.02
N LEU A 369 26.93 2.12 10.92
CA LEU A 369 27.03 3.57 10.76
C LEU A 369 25.62 4.19 10.74
N GLU A 370 25.43 5.27 11.50
CA GLU A 370 24.18 6.01 11.55
C GLU A 370 24.38 7.51 11.31
N LEU A 371 23.67 8.05 10.32
CA LEU A 371 23.49 9.49 10.12
C LEU A 371 22.19 9.91 10.80
N HIS A 372 22.27 10.85 11.74
CA HIS A 372 21.17 11.19 12.64
C HIS A 372 21.01 12.72 12.80
N ASP A 373 19.79 13.17 13.09
CA ASP A 373 19.43 14.57 13.37
C ASP A 373 19.94 15.60 12.34
N ASN A 374 19.62 15.42 11.06
CA ASN A 374 20.07 16.25 9.94
C ASN A 374 21.57 16.16 9.61
N ALA A 375 22.20 15.03 9.94
CA ALA A 375 23.57 14.78 9.51
C ALA A 375 23.68 14.69 7.98
N GLN A 376 24.83 15.05 7.44
CA GLN A 376 25.09 15.14 6.00
C GLN A 376 26.28 14.27 5.63
N ALA A 377 26.16 13.45 4.59
CA ALA A 377 27.27 12.68 4.05
C ALA A 377 27.28 12.76 2.52
N VAL A 378 28.45 13.06 1.96
CA VAL A 378 28.71 13.00 0.52
C VAL A 378 29.87 12.04 0.29
N ILE A 379 29.60 10.97 -0.48
CA ILE A 379 30.59 9.96 -0.84
C ILE A 379 30.88 10.12 -2.33
N ASN A 380 31.99 10.76 -2.64
CA ASN A 380 32.48 11.07 -3.99
C ASN A 380 33.84 10.39 -4.22
N SER A 381 33.81 9.07 -4.37
CA SER A 381 35.02 8.26 -4.53
C SER A 381 35.33 8.03 -6.01
N PRO A 382 36.55 8.27 -6.50
CA PRO A 382 36.96 7.91 -7.85
C PRO A 382 37.24 6.40 -8.01
N THR A 383 36.98 5.59 -6.97
CA THR A 383 37.20 4.14 -6.95
C THR A 383 35.90 3.40 -6.69
N ALA A 384 35.70 2.29 -7.41
CA ALA A 384 34.48 1.49 -7.35
C ALA A 384 34.60 0.33 -6.33
N PRO A 385 33.52 0.01 -5.59
CA PRO A 385 32.30 0.81 -5.41
C PRO A 385 32.55 2.05 -4.53
N ALA A 386 31.74 3.10 -4.69
CA ALA A 386 31.84 4.30 -3.85
C ALA A 386 31.35 4.01 -2.42
N LEU A 387 30.23 3.30 -2.30
CA LEU A 387 29.67 2.82 -1.04
C LEU A 387 29.46 1.31 -1.09
N ASN A 388 29.94 0.60 -0.07
CA ASN A 388 29.78 -0.85 0.06
C ASN A 388 29.29 -1.25 1.46
N VAL A 389 27.99 -1.51 1.61
CA VAL A 389 27.37 -1.97 2.85
C VAL A 389 27.29 -3.51 2.82
N GLY A 390 27.84 -4.17 3.83
CA GLY A 390 28.10 -5.61 3.79
C GLY A 390 29.20 -5.98 2.79
N GLY A 391 30.24 -5.15 2.64
CA GLY A 391 31.33 -5.42 1.69
C GLY A 391 32.22 -6.61 2.07
N ASN A 392 32.38 -6.88 3.36
CA ASN A 392 33.28 -7.90 3.91
C ASN A 392 32.62 -8.73 5.02
N GLY A 393 31.37 -9.18 4.82
CA GLY A 393 30.60 -9.92 5.82
C GLY A 393 29.30 -9.20 6.16
N LEU A 394 29.06 -8.88 7.43
CA LEU A 394 27.85 -8.18 7.90
C LEU A 394 28.11 -6.67 7.99
N GLY A 395 27.13 -5.82 7.66
CA GLY A 395 27.24 -4.37 7.87
C GLY A 395 25.92 -3.63 7.70
N GLY A 396 25.73 -2.54 8.44
CA GLY A 396 24.51 -1.73 8.43
C GLY A 396 24.77 -0.23 8.28
N LEU A 397 23.95 0.45 7.50
CA LEU A 397 23.92 1.91 7.34
C LEU A 397 22.51 2.44 7.55
N SER A 398 22.35 3.41 8.44
CA SER A 398 21.07 4.07 8.70
C SER A 398 21.12 5.56 8.40
N VAL A 399 20.11 6.08 7.71
CA VAL A 399 19.92 7.51 7.42
C VAL A 399 18.60 7.96 8.03
N LEU A 400 18.67 8.74 9.11
CA LEU A 400 17.55 8.98 10.03
C LEU A 400 17.32 10.46 10.32
N TYR A 401 16.08 10.81 10.69
CA TYR A 401 15.69 12.12 11.25
C TYR A 401 16.18 13.33 10.42
N GLY A 402 15.84 13.36 9.14
CA GLY A 402 16.18 14.50 8.27
C GLY A 402 17.61 14.49 7.75
N SER A 403 18.35 13.39 7.93
CA SER A 403 19.73 13.27 7.46
C SER A 403 19.79 12.96 5.96
N ASP A 404 20.86 13.38 5.30
CA ASP A 404 21.04 13.24 3.86
C ASP A 404 22.32 12.43 3.55
N LEU A 405 22.18 11.46 2.65
CA LEU A 405 23.29 10.71 2.07
C LEU A 405 23.30 10.87 0.55
N THR A 406 24.40 11.36 0.01
CA THR A 406 24.63 11.44 -1.43
C THR A 406 25.83 10.59 -1.83
N VAL A 407 25.65 9.71 -2.82
CA VAL A 407 26.70 8.86 -3.38
C VAL A 407 26.89 9.24 -4.85
N HIS A 408 28.12 9.63 -5.19
CA HIS A 408 28.54 10.08 -6.51
C HIS A 408 29.59 9.16 -7.13
N ASP A 409 29.87 9.37 -8.41
CA ASP A 409 30.98 8.82 -9.21
C ASP A 409 30.93 7.31 -9.51
N PHE A 410 30.42 6.47 -8.60
CA PHE A 410 30.27 5.02 -8.77
C PHE A 410 29.07 4.44 -8.02
N ASN A 411 28.84 3.15 -8.22
CA ASN A 411 27.73 2.42 -7.62
C ASN A 411 27.79 2.39 -6.08
N ALA A 412 26.60 2.41 -5.47
CA ALA A 412 26.37 1.98 -4.10
C ALA A 412 25.95 0.51 -4.11
N ILE A 413 26.59 -0.32 -3.29
CA ILE A 413 26.30 -1.76 -3.21
C ILE A 413 25.89 -2.11 -1.78
N VAL A 414 24.82 -2.88 -1.65
CA VAL A 414 24.32 -3.45 -0.39
C VAL A 414 24.31 -4.97 -0.55
N GLY A 415 25.23 -5.69 0.10
CA GLY A 415 25.40 -7.13 -0.07
C GLY A 415 26.22 -7.52 -1.31
N ASP A 416 27.52 -7.20 -1.29
CA ASP A 416 28.41 -7.26 -2.46
C ASP A 416 28.91 -8.66 -2.84
N GLY A 417 29.32 -9.47 -1.85
CA GLY A 417 29.95 -10.79 -2.03
C GLY A 417 29.14 -11.95 -1.46
N ALA A 418 29.48 -13.18 -1.86
CA ALA A 418 28.83 -14.38 -1.35
C ALA A 418 28.99 -14.50 0.18
N ASN A 419 27.91 -14.85 0.89
CA ASN A 419 27.80 -14.88 2.35
C ASN A 419 27.90 -13.52 3.06
N ASN A 420 27.91 -12.41 2.31
CA ASN A 420 27.82 -11.10 2.91
C ASN A 420 26.35 -10.68 3.08
N PHE A 421 26.08 -9.88 4.11
CA PHE A 421 24.77 -9.26 4.36
C PHE A 421 24.94 -7.76 4.55
N GLY A 422 24.30 -6.97 3.70
CA GLY A 422 24.22 -5.52 3.84
C GLY A 422 22.80 -5.07 4.18
N ASP A 423 22.65 -4.12 5.08
CA ASP A 423 21.39 -3.46 5.39
C ASP A 423 21.52 -1.94 5.28
N LEU A 424 20.76 -1.34 4.37
CA LEU A 424 20.64 0.10 4.20
C LEU A 424 19.22 0.54 4.58
N THR A 425 19.09 1.29 5.66
CA THR A 425 17.80 1.75 6.18
C THR A 425 17.70 3.27 6.11
N MET A 426 16.57 3.74 5.59
CA MET A 426 16.14 5.14 5.63
C MET A 426 14.83 5.24 6.39
N LYS A 427 14.77 6.21 7.31
CA LYS A 427 13.58 6.40 8.15
C LYS A 427 13.41 7.84 8.58
N HIS A 428 12.15 8.19 8.84
CA HIS A 428 11.67 9.50 9.30
C HIS A 428 11.64 10.54 8.18
N ALA A 429 10.67 11.44 8.27
CA ALA A 429 10.42 12.46 7.28
C ALA A 429 11.64 13.37 7.08
N GLY A 430 11.93 13.68 5.83
CA GLY A 430 13.06 14.52 5.43
C GLY A 430 14.39 13.78 5.26
N SER A 431 14.51 12.52 5.68
CA SER A 431 15.72 11.75 5.41
C SER A 431 15.83 11.42 3.92
N SER A 432 16.99 11.68 3.31
CA SER A 432 17.21 11.57 1.86
C SER A 432 18.39 10.68 1.46
N LEU A 433 18.26 10.01 0.32
CA LEU A 433 19.32 9.24 -0.34
C LEU A 433 19.35 9.62 -1.82
N ILE A 434 20.51 10.02 -2.30
CA ILE A 434 20.77 10.23 -3.72
C ILE A 434 21.91 9.31 -4.15
N VAL A 435 21.66 8.47 -5.15
CA VAL A 435 22.70 7.67 -5.81
C VAL A 435 22.66 7.99 -7.29
N ASP A 436 23.65 8.72 -7.81
CA ASP A 436 23.67 9.17 -9.21
C ASP A 436 24.10 8.08 -10.21
N HIS A 437 24.52 6.91 -9.71
CA HIS A 437 24.81 5.68 -10.46
C HIS A 437 23.87 4.54 -10.03
N ALA A 438 24.33 3.28 -10.02
CA ALA A 438 23.49 2.17 -9.61
C ALA A 438 23.50 1.96 -8.09
N LEU A 439 22.32 1.78 -7.49
CA LEU A 439 22.13 1.11 -6.22
C LEU A 439 21.89 -0.38 -6.48
N LEU A 440 22.82 -1.24 -6.04
CA LEU A 440 22.73 -2.70 -6.19
C LEU A 440 22.43 -3.36 -4.85
N VAL A 441 21.24 -3.94 -4.71
CA VAL A 441 20.74 -4.58 -3.48
C VAL A 441 20.77 -6.09 -3.65
N GLY A 442 21.67 -6.76 -2.93
CA GLY A 442 21.97 -8.17 -3.12
C GLY A 442 22.69 -8.40 -4.44
N ARG A 443 23.91 -7.88 -4.59
CA ARG A 443 24.66 -8.03 -5.85
C ARG A 443 25.06 -9.49 -6.05
N ALA A 444 25.88 -10.02 -5.15
CA ALA A 444 26.28 -11.44 -5.09
C ALA A 444 26.03 -12.07 -3.70
N GLY A 445 25.71 -11.24 -2.70
CA GLY A 445 25.34 -11.65 -1.35
C GLY A 445 23.86 -11.40 -1.05
N GLN A 446 23.55 -11.19 0.22
CA GLN A 446 22.24 -10.77 0.70
C GLN A 446 22.24 -9.26 0.92
N GLY A 447 21.27 -8.55 0.35
CA GLY A 447 21.12 -7.12 0.53
C GLY A 447 19.70 -6.72 0.88
N GLN A 448 19.57 -5.81 1.83
CA GLN A 448 18.31 -5.20 2.20
C GLN A 448 18.39 -3.68 2.07
N PHE A 449 17.43 -3.09 1.38
CA PHE A 449 17.19 -1.65 1.38
C PHE A 449 15.79 -1.37 1.88
N SER A 450 15.64 -0.49 2.87
CA SER A 450 14.35 -0.13 3.45
C SER A 450 14.19 1.38 3.50
N ALA A 451 13.11 1.92 2.94
CA ALA A 451 12.71 3.32 3.05
C ALA A 451 11.36 3.41 3.78
N SER A 452 11.25 4.30 4.77
CA SER A 452 10.10 4.36 5.66
C SER A 452 9.81 5.72 6.28
N ASP A 453 8.57 5.91 6.75
CA ASP A 453 8.13 7.06 7.56
C ASP A 453 8.39 8.44 6.92
N GLY A 454 8.19 8.58 5.61
CA GLY A 454 8.32 9.85 4.89
C GLY A 454 9.72 10.13 4.32
N SER A 455 10.60 9.13 4.29
CA SER A 455 11.93 9.24 3.69
C SER A 455 11.89 9.19 2.15
N GLN A 456 12.84 9.82 1.47
CA GLN A 456 12.86 9.89 0.01
C GLN A 456 14.19 9.42 -0.58
N ALA A 457 14.15 8.52 -1.57
CA ALA A 457 15.36 8.08 -2.28
C ALA A 457 15.25 8.38 -3.78
N THR A 458 16.32 8.86 -4.38
CA THR A 458 16.49 8.98 -5.84
C THR A 458 17.72 8.19 -6.25
N VAL A 459 17.53 7.19 -7.10
CA VAL A 459 18.61 6.33 -7.61
C VAL A 459 18.60 6.35 -9.13
N HIS A 460 19.76 6.46 -9.77
CA HIS A 460 19.80 6.45 -11.22
C HIS A 460 19.40 5.08 -11.76
N SER A 461 20.07 4.01 -11.30
CA SER A 461 19.70 2.64 -11.63
C SER A 461 19.47 1.85 -10.34
N LEU A 462 18.44 1.00 -10.31
CA LEU A 462 18.17 0.09 -9.19
C LEU A 462 18.25 -1.36 -9.67
N GLY A 463 19.23 -2.11 -9.16
CA GLY A 463 19.38 -3.53 -9.41
C GLY A 463 19.17 -4.34 -8.13
N ILE A 464 18.29 -5.34 -8.16
CA ILE A 464 17.98 -6.20 -7.01
C ILE A 464 18.28 -7.66 -7.37
N ALA A 465 19.01 -8.38 -6.51
CA ALA A 465 19.35 -9.80 -6.68
C ALA A 465 20.02 -10.08 -8.05
N THR A 466 21.11 -9.38 -8.34
CA THR A 466 21.63 -9.22 -9.72
C THR A 466 22.52 -10.38 -10.21
N GLN A 467 23.00 -11.26 -9.33
CA GLN A 467 23.88 -12.39 -9.69
C GLN A 467 23.36 -13.73 -9.14
N PRO A 468 23.75 -14.88 -9.73
CA PRO A 468 23.33 -16.17 -9.22
C PRO A 468 23.74 -16.39 -7.76
N GLY A 469 22.82 -16.91 -6.95
CA GLY A 469 23.05 -17.21 -5.53
C GLY A 469 22.91 -16.02 -4.57
N SER A 470 22.62 -14.81 -5.07
CA SER A 470 22.33 -13.64 -4.23
C SER A 470 20.90 -13.66 -3.67
N GLU A 471 20.58 -12.73 -2.78
CA GLU A 471 19.21 -12.39 -2.38
C GLU A 471 19.10 -10.87 -2.22
N GLY A 472 18.07 -10.26 -2.79
CA GLY A 472 17.86 -8.82 -2.72
C GLY A 472 16.45 -8.48 -2.27
N SER A 473 16.32 -7.59 -1.29
CA SER A 473 15.03 -7.17 -0.74
C SER A 473 14.96 -5.65 -0.64
N VAL A 474 13.94 -5.06 -1.25
CA VAL A 474 13.63 -3.63 -1.15
C VAL A 474 12.26 -3.45 -0.53
N ASN A 475 12.18 -2.71 0.58
CA ASN A 475 10.92 -2.38 1.24
C ASN A 475 10.70 -0.86 1.21
N ILE A 476 9.54 -0.43 0.71
CA ILE A 476 9.14 0.97 0.66
C ILE A 476 7.81 1.08 1.39
N LEU A 477 7.78 1.77 2.52
CA LEU A 477 6.62 1.74 3.42
C LEU A 477 6.27 3.09 4.04
N GLY A 478 4.97 3.30 4.23
CA GLY A 478 4.45 4.43 5.00
C GLY A 478 4.21 5.67 4.16
N THR A 479 3.27 6.49 4.63
CA THR A 479 2.79 7.67 3.93
C THR A 479 3.92 8.69 3.69
N GLY A 480 4.01 9.19 2.46
CA GLY A 480 5.00 10.20 2.07
C GLY A 480 6.40 9.64 1.80
N THR A 481 6.59 8.33 1.93
CA THR A 481 7.82 7.64 1.52
C THR A 481 7.80 7.42 0.01
N SER A 482 8.88 7.81 -0.69
CA SER A 482 8.99 7.62 -2.14
C SER A 482 10.38 7.18 -2.56
N VAL A 483 10.44 6.26 -3.54
CA VAL A 483 11.70 5.89 -4.22
C VAL A 483 11.56 6.17 -5.71
N HIS A 484 12.47 6.96 -6.26
CA HIS A 484 12.56 7.29 -7.67
C HIS A 484 13.72 6.55 -8.32
N VAL A 485 13.42 5.81 -9.39
CA VAL A 485 14.41 5.16 -10.26
C VAL A 485 14.41 5.88 -11.60
N THR A 486 15.49 6.62 -11.91
CA THR A 486 15.48 7.56 -13.03
C THR A 486 15.95 6.97 -14.36
N ASP A 487 16.59 5.80 -14.35
CA ASP A 487 17.07 5.09 -15.55
C ASP A 487 16.58 3.63 -15.58
N THR A 488 17.31 2.66 -15.03
CA THR A 488 16.95 1.23 -15.15
C THR A 488 16.51 0.63 -13.82
N PHE A 489 15.36 -0.06 -13.82
CA PHE A 489 14.93 -0.96 -12.74
C PHE A 489 15.09 -2.43 -13.16
N GLU A 490 15.90 -3.20 -12.44
CA GLU A 490 16.16 -4.62 -12.72
C GLU A 490 15.94 -5.45 -11.45
N LEU A 491 14.94 -6.33 -11.47
CA LEU A 491 14.59 -7.19 -10.34
C LEU A 491 14.86 -8.66 -10.65
N ALA A 492 15.72 -9.29 -9.86
CA ALA A 492 16.20 -10.67 -10.03
C ALA A 492 17.02 -10.90 -11.32
N GLY A 493 17.82 -9.92 -11.70
CA GLY A 493 18.69 -10.00 -12.87
C GLY A 493 19.33 -8.67 -13.22
N LEU A 494 19.84 -8.61 -14.46
CA LEU A 494 20.37 -7.41 -15.10
C LEU A 494 19.84 -7.36 -16.53
N SER A 495 20.10 -6.24 -17.21
CA SER A 495 19.76 -6.10 -18.64
C SER A 495 20.39 -7.18 -19.53
N SER A 496 21.47 -7.83 -19.08
CA SER A 496 22.11 -8.98 -19.74
C SER A 496 21.39 -10.32 -19.55
N GLY A 497 20.47 -10.44 -18.60
CA GLY A 497 19.72 -11.67 -18.33
C GLY A 497 19.34 -11.88 -16.86
N ALA A 498 18.50 -12.89 -16.62
CA ALA A 498 18.07 -13.31 -15.29
C ALA A 498 19.23 -13.85 -14.45
N SER A 499 19.24 -13.55 -13.15
CA SER A 499 20.19 -14.13 -12.20
C SER A 499 19.74 -15.49 -11.68
N ASN A 500 18.42 -15.78 -11.75
CA ASN A 500 17.75 -16.90 -11.07
C ASN A 500 17.89 -16.83 -9.54
N ALA A 501 18.24 -15.67 -8.99
CA ALA A 501 18.27 -15.41 -7.56
C ALA A 501 16.93 -14.81 -7.10
N PRO A 502 16.48 -15.08 -5.87
CA PRO A 502 15.30 -14.44 -5.30
C PRO A 502 15.52 -12.94 -5.14
N GLY A 503 14.66 -12.14 -5.79
CA GLY A 503 14.63 -10.70 -5.66
C GLY A 503 13.22 -10.25 -5.35
N ILE A 504 13.06 -9.41 -4.33
CA ILE A 504 11.74 -8.92 -3.94
C ILE A 504 11.73 -7.41 -3.73
N VAL A 505 10.69 -6.76 -4.24
CA VAL A 505 10.39 -5.36 -4.01
C VAL A 505 8.97 -5.27 -3.46
N ARG A 506 8.80 -4.57 -2.34
CA ARG A 506 7.49 -4.39 -1.73
C ARG A 506 7.20 -2.91 -1.48
N VAL A 507 6.02 -2.47 -1.91
CA VAL A 507 5.52 -1.11 -1.72
C VAL A 507 4.25 -1.18 -0.87
N TYR A 508 4.26 -0.55 0.32
CA TYR A 508 3.20 -0.65 1.32
C TYR A 508 2.71 0.70 1.85
N ASN A 509 1.49 0.70 2.41
CA ASN A 509 1.00 1.72 3.36
C ASN A 509 1.09 3.17 2.84
N ASN A 510 0.56 3.45 1.65
CA ASN A 510 0.60 4.79 1.01
C ASN A 510 2.00 5.29 0.64
N ALA A 511 2.90 4.36 0.29
CA ALA A 511 4.20 4.70 -0.29
C ALA A 511 4.18 4.62 -1.83
N ASP A 512 5.14 5.30 -2.45
CA ASP A 512 5.27 5.39 -3.90
C ASP A 512 6.60 4.82 -4.41
N LEU A 513 6.53 4.01 -5.47
CA LEU A 513 7.68 3.65 -6.30
C LEU A 513 7.52 4.28 -7.68
N TRP A 514 8.48 5.12 -8.08
CA TRP A 514 8.49 5.82 -9.36
C TRP A 514 9.55 5.22 -10.28
N LEU A 515 9.13 4.71 -11.43
CA LEU A 515 10.02 4.29 -12.51
C LEU A 515 9.95 5.35 -13.64
N ASP A 516 10.83 6.34 -13.54
CA ASP A 516 10.70 7.62 -14.26
C ASP A 516 11.22 7.59 -15.70
N ARG A 517 11.91 6.52 -16.11
CA ARG A 517 12.42 6.39 -17.47
C ARG A 517 11.26 6.18 -18.47
N PRO A 518 11.14 7.00 -19.53
CA PRO A 518 9.98 7.00 -20.42
C PRO A 518 9.98 5.89 -21.49
N VAL A 519 11.06 5.12 -21.63
CA VAL A 519 11.19 4.10 -22.69
C VAL A 519 11.00 2.69 -22.11
N ILE A 520 12.05 2.11 -21.53
CA ILE A 520 12.00 0.85 -20.79
C ILE A 520 12.27 1.21 -19.33
N SER A 521 11.22 1.23 -18.53
CA SER A 521 11.28 1.58 -17.11
C SER A 521 11.88 0.46 -16.28
N GLY A 522 11.75 -0.81 -16.70
CA GLY A 522 12.46 -1.90 -16.03
C GLY A 522 12.08 -3.32 -16.47
N ASN A 523 12.71 -4.30 -15.81
CA ASN A 523 12.46 -5.73 -15.96
C ASN A 523 12.22 -6.40 -14.59
N VAL A 524 11.17 -7.22 -14.50
CA VAL A 524 10.98 -8.22 -13.45
C VAL A 524 11.33 -9.58 -14.04
N TRP A 525 12.41 -10.21 -13.60
CA TRP A 525 12.86 -11.51 -14.10
C TRP A 525 12.12 -12.68 -13.41
N PRO A 526 12.19 -13.94 -13.90
CA PRO A 526 11.35 -15.06 -13.42
C PRO A 526 11.34 -15.36 -11.91
N THR A 527 12.44 -15.07 -11.20
CA THR A 527 12.54 -15.21 -9.72
C THR A 527 12.35 -13.89 -8.97
N GLY A 528 11.93 -12.85 -9.69
CA GLY A 528 11.62 -11.53 -9.20
C GLY A 528 10.14 -11.41 -8.82
N GLU A 529 9.89 -10.82 -7.65
CA GLU A 529 8.56 -10.56 -7.12
C GLU A 529 8.39 -9.07 -6.80
N LEU A 530 7.46 -8.42 -7.47
CA LEU A 530 7.08 -7.03 -7.22
C LEU A 530 5.69 -6.99 -6.59
N TYR A 531 5.61 -6.61 -5.33
CA TYR A 531 4.39 -6.57 -4.55
C TYR A 531 3.97 -5.11 -4.27
N VAL A 532 2.70 -4.78 -4.53
CA VAL A 532 2.12 -3.45 -4.29
C VAL A 532 0.83 -3.59 -3.47
N SER A 533 0.83 -3.07 -2.23
CA SER A 533 -0.30 -3.21 -1.29
C SER A 533 -1.45 -2.25 -1.57
N SER A 534 -2.57 -2.48 -0.87
CA SER A 534 -3.68 -1.55 -0.74
C SER A 534 -3.13 -0.18 -0.35
N ASP A 535 -3.43 0.84 -1.16
CA ASP A 535 -3.00 2.24 -1.00
C ASP A 535 -1.57 2.59 -1.46
N ALA A 536 -0.72 1.62 -1.81
CA ALA A 536 0.55 1.91 -2.44
C ALA A 536 0.40 2.16 -3.95
N VAL A 537 1.34 2.90 -4.54
CA VAL A 537 1.31 3.23 -5.96
C VAL A 537 2.66 2.93 -6.63
N LEU A 538 2.59 2.21 -7.75
CA LEU A 538 3.67 2.07 -8.71
C LEU A 538 3.43 3.02 -9.88
N HIS A 539 4.30 4.02 -10.05
CA HIS A 539 4.24 4.96 -11.18
C HIS A 539 5.18 4.52 -12.29
N LEU A 540 4.67 4.46 -13.52
CA LEU A 540 5.41 4.04 -14.70
C LEU A 540 5.40 5.17 -15.74
N ALA A 541 6.58 5.69 -16.09
CA ALA A 541 6.72 6.62 -17.21
C ALA A 541 6.83 5.91 -18.57
N GLY A 542 7.31 4.67 -18.59
CA GLY A 542 7.57 3.86 -19.78
C GLY A 542 7.12 2.41 -19.61
N SER A 543 7.85 1.46 -20.22
CA SER A 543 7.48 0.04 -20.21
C SER A 543 8.17 -0.76 -19.09
N LEU A 544 7.38 -1.46 -18.26
CA LEU A 544 7.85 -2.47 -17.32
C LEU A 544 7.61 -3.86 -17.91
N ILE A 545 8.70 -4.58 -18.20
CA ILE A 545 8.65 -5.93 -18.76
C ILE A 545 8.58 -6.94 -17.60
N ASN A 546 7.46 -7.65 -17.49
CA ASN A 546 7.23 -8.62 -16.43
C ASN A 546 7.40 -10.06 -16.93
N ARG A 547 8.43 -10.74 -16.42
CA ARG A 547 8.71 -12.18 -16.62
C ARG A 547 8.61 -12.98 -15.31
N GLY A 548 8.52 -12.30 -14.18
CA GLY A 548 8.35 -12.89 -12.85
C GLY A 548 6.93 -12.74 -12.35
N VAL A 549 6.78 -12.34 -11.10
CA VAL A 549 5.47 -12.10 -10.46
C VAL A 549 5.32 -10.62 -10.13
N MET A 550 4.20 -10.05 -10.55
CA MET A 550 3.69 -8.79 -10.05
C MET A 550 2.42 -9.09 -9.27
N ASP A 551 2.44 -8.84 -7.97
CA ASP A 551 1.30 -9.02 -7.08
C ASP A 551 0.72 -7.65 -6.73
N LEU A 552 -0.52 -7.43 -7.14
CA LEU A 552 -1.28 -6.24 -6.77
C LEU A 552 -2.21 -6.69 -5.65
N ASP A 553 -1.97 -6.31 -4.40
CA ASP A 553 -2.85 -6.70 -3.28
C ASP A 553 -3.73 -5.51 -2.90
N LEU A 554 -4.70 -5.20 -3.77
CA LEU A 554 -5.46 -3.94 -3.81
C LEU A 554 -4.63 -2.70 -4.17
N GLY A 555 -3.39 -2.88 -4.64
CA GLY A 555 -2.49 -1.81 -5.06
C GLY A 555 -2.86 -1.16 -6.39
N ASN A 556 -2.21 -0.03 -6.68
CA ASN A 556 -2.42 0.72 -7.91
C ASN A 556 -1.14 0.80 -8.76
N THR A 557 -1.27 0.63 -10.07
CA THR A 557 -0.25 1.05 -11.03
C THR A 557 -0.79 2.20 -11.88
N LEU A 558 0.03 3.22 -12.12
CA LEU A 558 -0.37 4.41 -12.87
C LEU A 558 0.61 4.68 -14.02
N GLY A 559 0.05 4.97 -15.21
CA GLY A 559 0.83 5.38 -16.38
C GLY A 559 1.57 4.23 -17.06
N GLY A 560 2.30 4.54 -18.13
CA GLY A 560 3.20 3.60 -18.80
C GLY A 560 2.52 2.34 -19.38
N VAL A 561 3.34 1.30 -19.55
CA VAL A 561 2.95 0.00 -20.12
C VAL A 561 3.49 -1.13 -19.25
N ILE A 562 2.66 -2.12 -18.93
CA ILE A 562 3.09 -3.38 -18.32
C ILE A 562 3.03 -4.48 -19.40
N GLN A 563 4.11 -5.23 -19.55
CA GLN A 563 4.25 -6.29 -20.55
C GLN A 563 4.48 -7.66 -19.90
N PRO A 564 3.43 -8.43 -19.58
CA PRO A 564 3.57 -9.80 -19.07
C PRO A 564 3.96 -10.76 -20.20
N ILE A 565 5.23 -11.18 -20.23
CA ILE A 565 5.81 -12.05 -21.26
C ILE A 565 6.66 -13.14 -20.63
N ALA A 566 7.05 -14.17 -21.40
CA ALA A 566 7.92 -15.27 -21.01
C ALA A 566 7.52 -15.95 -19.68
N GLY A 567 6.21 -16.17 -19.48
CA GLY A 567 5.65 -16.77 -18.27
C GLY A 567 5.34 -15.79 -17.14
N GLY A 568 5.55 -14.48 -17.35
CA GLY A 568 5.26 -13.45 -16.36
C GLY A 568 3.80 -13.43 -15.90
N GLN A 569 3.61 -13.16 -14.62
CA GLN A 569 2.31 -13.22 -13.95
C GLN A 569 1.93 -11.86 -13.37
N ILE A 570 0.66 -11.48 -13.54
CA ILE A 570 0.02 -10.47 -12.70
C ILE A 570 -1.01 -11.20 -11.83
N VAL A 571 -0.92 -11.07 -10.52
CA VAL A 571 -1.83 -11.71 -9.56
C VAL A 571 -2.44 -10.69 -8.61
N GLY A 572 -3.40 -11.14 -7.80
CA GLY A 572 -4.00 -10.33 -6.74
C GLY A 572 -5.27 -9.57 -7.17
N SER A 573 -5.53 -8.42 -6.55
CA SER A 573 -6.67 -7.53 -6.74
C SER A 573 -6.25 -6.04 -6.79
N GLY A 574 -7.14 -5.13 -7.19
CA GLY A 574 -6.82 -3.70 -7.28
C GLY A 574 -6.82 -3.16 -8.71
N GLN A 575 -5.95 -2.18 -9.01
CA GLN A 575 -6.01 -1.45 -10.28
C GLN A 575 -4.65 -1.38 -10.96
N ALA A 576 -4.54 -2.02 -12.13
CA ALA A 576 -3.44 -1.77 -13.05
C ALA A 576 -3.88 -0.74 -14.10
N LEU A 577 -3.92 0.55 -13.74
CA LEU A 577 -4.30 1.66 -14.63
C LEU A 577 -3.15 2.10 -15.56
N SER A 578 -2.35 1.12 -15.96
CA SER A 578 -1.29 1.17 -16.96
C SER A 578 -1.78 0.46 -18.22
N SER A 579 -1.23 0.76 -19.39
CA SER A 579 -1.57 -0.05 -20.57
C SER A 579 -1.06 -1.48 -20.36
N ILE A 580 -1.88 -2.51 -20.59
CA ILE A 580 -1.45 -3.91 -20.52
C ILE A 580 -1.23 -4.42 -21.94
N PHE A 581 0.03 -4.68 -22.31
CA PHE A 581 0.40 -4.97 -23.70
C PHE A 581 1.34 -6.17 -23.83
N ALA A 582 0.85 -7.27 -24.40
CA ALA A 582 1.67 -8.42 -24.80
C ALA A 582 1.07 -9.14 -26.02
N VAL A 583 1.63 -8.85 -27.20
CA VAL A 583 1.06 -9.28 -28.50
C VAL A 583 1.86 -10.38 -29.22
N ALA A 584 3.16 -10.49 -28.95
CA ALA A 584 3.99 -11.55 -29.53
C ALA A 584 4.06 -12.80 -28.63
N ASP A 585 3.77 -12.63 -27.34
CA ASP A 585 3.91 -13.66 -26.33
C ASP A 585 2.54 -14.08 -25.79
N THR A 586 2.32 -15.39 -25.69
CA THR A 586 1.06 -15.99 -25.26
C THR A 586 1.19 -16.77 -23.95
N THR A 587 2.35 -16.70 -23.31
CA THR A 587 2.71 -17.46 -22.10
C THR A 587 2.42 -16.70 -20.81
N GLY A 588 2.32 -15.36 -20.88
CA GLY A 588 1.94 -14.54 -19.72
C GLY A 588 0.55 -14.91 -19.19
N ARG A 589 0.32 -14.69 -17.90
CA ARG A 589 -0.94 -15.01 -17.23
C ARG A 589 -1.37 -13.92 -16.26
N ILE A 590 -2.66 -13.60 -16.24
CA ILE A 590 -3.27 -12.70 -15.26
C ILE A 590 -4.25 -13.52 -14.43
N THR A 591 -4.03 -13.59 -13.11
CA THR A 591 -4.78 -14.43 -12.17
C THR A 591 -5.33 -13.58 -11.02
N PRO A 592 -6.50 -12.96 -11.19
CA PRO A 592 -7.11 -12.16 -10.14
C PRO A 592 -7.55 -13.05 -8.95
N ASP A 593 -7.40 -12.57 -7.72
CA ASP A 593 -7.96 -13.19 -6.50
C ASP A 593 -9.03 -12.33 -5.80
N GLY A 594 -9.37 -11.20 -6.42
CA GLY A 594 -10.41 -10.27 -6.02
C GLY A 594 -10.88 -9.39 -7.18
N PHE A 595 -11.46 -8.23 -6.89
CA PHE A 595 -11.85 -7.26 -7.93
C PHE A 595 -10.62 -6.67 -8.60
N MET A 596 -10.59 -6.63 -9.94
CA MET A 596 -9.42 -6.16 -10.67
C MET A 596 -9.80 -5.26 -11.85
N HIS A 597 -9.10 -4.13 -11.97
CA HIS A 597 -9.16 -3.21 -13.11
C HIS A 597 -7.86 -3.31 -13.90
N LEU A 598 -7.94 -3.48 -15.22
CA LEU A 598 -6.78 -3.70 -16.08
C LEU A 598 -6.84 -2.82 -17.32
N GLY A 599 -5.76 -2.09 -17.59
CA GLY A 599 -5.61 -1.28 -18.78
C GLY A 599 -5.85 0.21 -18.52
N SER A 600 -5.99 0.98 -19.59
CA SER A 600 -6.14 2.45 -19.51
C SER A 600 -7.16 2.97 -20.51
N ASP A 601 -8.16 3.71 -20.01
CA ASP A 601 -9.19 4.35 -20.83
C ASP A 601 -8.66 5.52 -21.68
N THR A 602 -7.43 5.98 -21.38
CA THR A 602 -6.78 7.10 -22.09
C THR A 602 -5.76 6.66 -23.14
N SER A 603 -5.48 5.35 -23.22
CA SER A 603 -4.45 4.80 -24.09
C SER A 603 -5.07 3.92 -25.18
N PRO A 604 -4.66 4.08 -26.46
CA PRO A 604 -5.04 3.14 -27.52
C PRO A 604 -4.30 1.79 -27.42
N LEU A 605 -3.31 1.67 -26.52
CA LEU A 605 -2.74 0.38 -26.14
C LEU A 605 -3.49 -0.26 -24.95
N GLY A 606 -4.52 0.42 -24.41
CA GLY A 606 -5.15 0.21 -23.11
C GLY A 606 -5.10 -1.21 -22.58
N PHE A 607 -5.74 -2.16 -23.26
CA PHE A 607 -5.65 -3.58 -22.96
C PHE A 607 -5.51 -4.41 -24.25
N HIS A 608 -4.30 -4.90 -24.52
CA HIS A 608 -4.01 -5.85 -25.60
C HIS A 608 -3.09 -6.97 -25.10
N PHE A 609 -3.69 -8.08 -24.69
CA PHE A 609 -2.97 -9.17 -24.02
C PHE A 609 -3.36 -10.53 -24.61
N LEU A 610 -2.42 -11.19 -25.31
CA LEU A 610 -2.66 -12.47 -26.00
C LEU A 610 -2.31 -13.72 -25.16
N GLY A 611 -1.95 -13.54 -23.90
CA GLY A 611 -1.74 -14.59 -22.89
C GLY A 611 -3.04 -15.19 -22.36
N THR A 612 -3.05 -15.61 -21.09
CA THR A 612 -4.23 -16.16 -20.41
C THR A 612 -4.75 -15.22 -19.32
N LEU A 613 -6.01 -14.79 -19.44
CA LEU A 613 -6.73 -14.01 -18.43
C LEU A 613 -7.73 -14.92 -17.69
N ASP A 614 -7.53 -15.11 -16.40
CA ASP A 614 -8.49 -15.81 -15.55
C ASP A 614 -9.55 -14.84 -15.04
N VAL A 615 -10.80 -15.32 -14.92
CA VAL A 615 -11.94 -14.56 -14.37
C VAL A 615 -12.63 -15.41 -13.30
N PRO A 616 -12.04 -15.51 -12.10
CA PRO A 616 -12.43 -16.51 -11.11
C PRO A 616 -13.40 -15.94 -10.07
N GLY A 617 -14.70 -16.18 -10.22
CA GLY A 617 -15.72 -15.78 -9.22
C GLY A 617 -15.87 -14.26 -8.92
N PHE A 618 -14.93 -13.42 -9.36
CA PHE A 618 -14.87 -11.98 -9.11
C PHE A 618 -15.15 -11.17 -10.38
N VAL A 619 -15.14 -9.83 -10.26
CA VAL A 619 -15.29 -8.91 -11.38
C VAL A 619 -13.92 -8.47 -11.87
N VAL A 620 -13.66 -8.67 -13.16
CA VAL A 620 -12.52 -8.13 -13.89
C VAL A 620 -13.03 -7.08 -14.86
N THR A 621 -12.50 -5.86 -14.79
CA THR A 621 -12.87 -4.75 -15.67
C THR A 621 -11.70 -4.38 -16.56
N LEU A 622 -11.92 -4.40 -17.87
CA LEU A 622 -10.93 -4.00 -18.87
C LEU A 622 -11.16 -2.55 -19.28
N HIS A 623 -10.07 -1.79 -19.33
CA HIS A 623 -10.02 -0.38 -19.68
C HIS A 623 -9.24 -0.20 -20.98
N ASP A 624 -9.86 0.44 -21.96
CA ASP A 624 -9.28 0.73 -23.27
C ASP A 624 -10.00 1.92 -23.92
N ALA A 625 -9.26 2.81 -24.57
CA ALA A 625 -9.83 3.95 -25.29
C ALA A 625 -10.66 3.53 -26.52
N ASP A 626 -10.34 2.39 -27.12
CA ASP A 626 -11.11 1.76 -28.18
C ASP A 626 -11.73 0.42 -27.74
N SER A 627 -10.96 -0.66 -27.76
CA SER A 627 -11.40 -2.05 -27.69
C SER A 627 -10.33 -2.92 -27.06
N ALA A 628 -10.72 -3.70 -26.05
CA ALA A 628 -9.79 -4.58 -25.37
C ALA A 628 -9.56 -5.86 -26.20
N VAL A 629 -8.31 -6.15 -26.56
CA VAL A 629 -7.93 -7.39 -27.23
C VAL A 629 -7.48 -8.42 -26.20
N VAL A 630 -8.18 -9.55 -26.14
CA VAL A 630 -7.93 -10.64 -25.20
C VAL A 630 -7.43 -11.90 -25.90
N GLY A 631 -6.50 -12.57 -25.24
CA GLY A 631 -6.00 -13.89 -25.56
C GLY A 631 -6.97 -14.97 -25.12
N ASN A 632 -6.44 -15.98 -24.43
CA ASN A 632 -7.28 -16.98 -23.78
C ASN A 632 -7.95 -16.37 -22.55
N VAL A 633 -9.25 -16.57 -22.40
CA VAL A 633 -10.02 -16.17 -21.21
C VAL A 633 -10.57 -17.42 -20.54
N GLN A 634 -10.29 -17.61 -19.25
CA GLN A 634 -10.77 -18.76 -18.47
C GLN A 634 -11.73 -18.32 -17.38
N PHE A 635 -12.98 -18.73 -17.48
CA PHE A 635 -14.03 -18.43 -16.53
C PHE A 635 -14.27 -19.57 -15.53
N THR A 636 -14.33 -19.24 -14.25
CA THR A 636 -14.78 -20.14 -13.17
C THR A 636 -15.87 -19.50 -12.30
N GLY A 637 -16.68 -18.61 -12.89
CA GLY A 637 -17.91 -18.05 -12.31
C GLY A 637 -18.01 -16.52 -12.39
N GLY A 638 -16.90 -15.82 -12.65
CA GLY A 638 -16.81 -14.36 -12.53
C GLY A 638 -17.47 -13.57 -13.66
N LEU A 639 -17.32 -12.24 -13.59
CA LEU A 639 -17.83 -11.26 -14.55
C LEU A 639 -16.66 -10.54 -15.22
N LEU A 640 -16.64 -10.54 -16.55
CA LEU A 640 -15.73 -9.72 -17.35
C LEU A 640 -16.48 -8.50 -17.91
N ASN A 641 -16.07 -7.29 -17.51
CA ASN A 641 -16.57 -6.05 -18.07
C ASN A 641 -15.61 -5.56 -19.16
N GLY A 642 -16.12 -5.37 -20.38
CA GLY A 642 -15.38 -4.77 -21.48
C GLY A 642 -15.56 -3.25 -21.57
N PRO A 643 -14.63 -2.55 -22.26
CA PRO A 643 -14.75 -1.13 -22.55
C PRO A 643 -15.89 -0.85 -23.56
N PRO A 644 -16.27 0.43 -23.76
CA PRO A 644 -17.36 0.79 -24.68
C PRO A 644 -17.20 0.28 -26.12
N GLY A 645 -15.99 0.22 -26.69
CA GLY A 645 -15.76 -0.35 -28.02
C GLY A 645 -15.69 -1.88 -28.06
N GLY A 646 -15.71 -2.53 -26.90
CA GLY A 646 -15.92 -3.97 -26.76
C GLY A 646 -14.66 -4.81 -26.51
N ILE A 647 -14.87 -6.12 -26.45
CA ILE A 647 -13.85 -7.15 -26.26
C ILE A 647 -13.62 -7.89 -27.57
N HIS A 648 -12.39 -7.92 -28.05
CA HIS A 648 -11.95 -8.67 -29.22
C HIS A 648 -11.19 -9.93 -28.79
N VAL A 649 -11.76 -11.10 -29.04
CA VAL A 649 -11.07 -12.37 -28.78
C VAL A 649 -10.16 -12.67 -29.96
N GLY A 650 -8.84 -12.71 -29.74
CA GLY A 650 -7.85 -12.89 -30.80
C GLY A 650 -8.02 -14.16 -31.63
N LEU A 651 -7.47 -14.18 -32.83
CA LEU A 651 -7.45 -15.36 -33.71
C LEU A 651 -6.76 -16.54 -33.01
N ASP A 652 -7.33 -17.74 -33.14
CA ASP A 652 -6.88 -18.98 -32.46
C ASP A 652 -6.91 -18.94 -30.92
N LYS A 653 -7.52 -17.89 -30.34
CA LYS A 653 -7.73 -17.77 -28.89
C LYS A 653 -9.10 -18.28 -28.49
N ARG A 654 -9.26 -18.52 -27.18
CA ARG A 654 -10.48 -19.13 -26.65
C ARG A 654 -11.00 -18.41 -25.42
N VAL A 655 -12.31 -18.20 -25.38
CA VAL A 655 -13.04 -17.92 -24.14
C VAL A 655 -13.66 -19.23 -23.66
N THR A 656 -13.28 -19.71 -22.48
CA THR A 656 -13.74 -21.01 -21.96
C THR A 656 -14.28 -20.90 -20.55
N GLY A 657 -15.31 -21.69 -20.18
CA GLY A 657 -15.74 -21.81 -18.79
C GLY A 657 -17.21 -21.48 -18.52
N THR A 658 -17.51 -21.10 -17.27
CA THR A 658 -18.82 -20.60 -16.81
C THR A 658 -18.70 -19.19 -16.26
N GLY A 659 -19.47 -18.23 -16.75
CA GLY A 659 -19.38 -16.85 -16.25
C GLY A 659 -20.26 -15.86 -17.02
N ARG A 660 -19.97 -14.57 -16.85
CA ARG A 660 -20.71 -13.48 -17.48
C ARG A 660 -19.78 -12.51 -18.19
N ILE A 661 -20.20 -12.04 -19.35
CA ILE A 661 -19.51 -10.99 -20.12
C ILE A 661 -20.45 -9.80 -20.24
N SER A 662 -19.99 -8.61 -19.88
CA SER A 662 -20.74 -7.36 -19.98
C SER A 662 -20.04 -6.40 -20.93
N GLY A 663 -20.81 -5.82 -21.86
CA GLY A 663 -20.30 -5.02 -22.97
C GLY A 663 -20.26 -5.78 -24.31
N PRO A 664 -19.97 -5.08 -25.42
CA PRO A 664 -19.85 -5.71 -26.74
C PRO A 664 -18.73 -6.76 -26.78
N ILE A 665 -18.95 -7.87 -27.46
CA ILE A 665 -17.90 -8.87 -27.72
C ILE A 665 -17.88 -9.24 -29.21
N ARG A 666 -16.67 -9.25 -29.80
CA ARG A 666 -16.40 -9.76 -31.15
C ARG A 666 -15.48 -10.98 -31.04
N PRO A 667 -16.02 -12.19 -31.04
CA PRO A 667 -15.18 -13.37 -31.06
C PRO A 667 -14.60 -13.54 -32.46
N VAL A 668 -13.31 -13.24 -32.65
CA VAL A 668 -12.58 -13.73 -33.84
C VAL A 668 -12.12 -15.17 -33.59
N GLY A 669 -11.65 -15.44 -32.37
CA GLY A 669 -11.40 -16.79 -31.86
C GLY A 669 -12.68 -17.58 -31.54
N ARG A 670 -12.57 -18.58 -30.67
CA ARG A 670 -13.66 -19.50 -30.29
C ARG A 670 -14.22 -19.21 -28.90
N ILE A 671 -15.53 -19.34 -28.72
CA ILE A 671 -16.17 -19.38 -27.39
C ILE A 671 -16.59 -20.81 -27.08
N LEU A 672 -16.14 -21.35 -25.95
CA LEU A 672 -16.46 -22.69 -25.45
C LEU A 672 -17.08 -22.62 -24.05
N SER A 673 -18.41 -22.64 -23.97
CA SER A 673 -19.12 -22.69 -22.69
C SER A 673 -18.98 -24.07 -22.04
N THR A 674 -18.72 -24.12 -20.73
CA THR A 674 -18.74 -25.36 -19.93
C THR A 674 -19.73 -25.22 -18.76
N GLY A 675 -19.96 -26.30 -17.99
CA GLY A 675 -20.85 -26.28 -16.82
C GLY A 675 -22.34 -26.03 -17.13
N ALA A 676 -23.23 -26.20 -16.15
CA ALA A 676 -24.68 -26.08 -16.36
C ALA A 676 -25.14 -24.63 -16.64
N SER A 677 -24.51 -23.65 -15.99
CA SER A 677 -24.83 -22.22 -16.16
C SER A 677 -24.31 -21.62 -17.47
N GLY A 678 -23.23 -22.20 -18.01
CA GLY A 678 -22.57 -21.74 -19.22
C GLY A 678 -22.09 -20.30 -19.18
N ILE A 679 -22.07 -19.65 -20.35
CA ILE A 679 -21.67 -18.25 -20.50
C ILE A 679 -22.91 -17.39 -20.76
N SER A 680 -23.00 -16.28 -20.02
CA SER A 680 -24.06 -15.28 -20.15
C SER A 680 -23.52 -13.97 -20.72
N PHE A 681 -24.32 -13.31 -21.56
CA PHE A 681 -23.96 -12.07 -22.24
C PHE A 681 -24.89 -10.93 -21.82
N ARG A 682 -24.28 -9.81 -21.42
CA ARG A 682 -24.92 -8.53 -21.11
C ARG A 682 -24.39 -7.44 -22.04
N GLY A 683 -24.60 -7.64 -23.34
CA GLY A 683 -24.14 -6.77 -24.41
C GLY A 683 -24.25 -7.47 -25.76
N PRO A 684 -23.95 -6.78 -26.87
CA PRO A 684 -24.02 -7.37 -28.20
C PRO A 684 -22.87 -8.35 -28.46
N VAL A 685 -23.20 -9.56 -28.92
CA VAL A 685 -22.28 -10.55 -29.48
C VAL A 685 -22.28 -10.40 -31.00
N LEU A 686 -21.13 -10.05 -31.57
CA LEU A 686 -20.98 -9.70 -32.98
C LEU A 686 -20.26 -10.83 -33.74
N GLY A 687 -21.04 -11.75 -34.31
CA GLY A 687 -20.55 -12.95 -35.00
C GLY A 687 -20.18 -14.11 -34.07
N VAL A 688 -19.71 -15.21 -34.67
CA VAL A 688 -19.31 -16.45 -33.96
C VAL A 688 -17.82 -16.77 -34.05
N GLY A 689 -17.05 -16.02 -34.85
CA GLY A 689 -15.62 -16.27 -35.08
C GLY A 689 -15.33 -17.69 -35.57
N GLN A 690 -14.37 -18.34 -34.92
CA GLN A 690 -14.01 -19.75 -35.12
C GLN A 690 -14.97 -20.76 -34.46
N GLY A 691 -16.11 -20.29 -33.94
CA GLY A 691 -17.22 -21.08 -33.42
C GLY A 691 -17.65 -20.70 -32.01
N MET A 692 -18.94 -20.89 -31.72
CA MET A 692 -19.54 -20.76 -30.39
C MET A 692 -20.20 -22.07 -29.99
N ASN A 693 -19.53 -22.86 -29.15
CA ASN A 693 -19.98 -24.22 -28.81
C ASN A 693 -20.00 -24.43 -27.29
N GLY A 694 -20.70 -25.45 -26.80
CA GLY A 694 -20.57 -25.87 -25.41
C GLY A 694 -21.86 -26.34 -24.76
N THR A 695 -22.01 -26.02 -23.48
CA THR A 695 -23.17 -26.39 -22.66
C THR A 695 -24.34 -25.43 -22.81
N ARG A 696 -24.14 -24.13 -22.61
CA ARG A 696 -25.22 -23.12 -22.63
C ARG A 696 -24.72 -21.71 -22.98
N PHE A 697 -25.46 -21.00 -23.84
CA PHE A 697 -25.35 -19.56 -24.03
C PHE A 697 -26.65 -18.88 -23.58
N ARG A 698 -26.53 -17.87 -22.72
CA ARG A 698 -27.65 -17.05 -22.27
C ARG A 698 -27.47 -15.60 -22.71
N PHE A 699 -28.44 -15.08 -23.44
CA PHE A 699 -28.55 -13.67 -23.81
C PHE A 699 -29.49 -12.99 -22.83
N GLU A 700 -28.95 -12.14 -21.96
CA GLU A 700 -29.69 -11.45 -20.91
C GLU A 700 -30.43 -10.20 -21.43
N PRO A 701 -31.34 -9.58 -20.66
CA PRO A 701 -32.06 -8.39 -21.10
C PRO A 701 -31.13 -7.27 -21.57
N GLY A 702 -31.42 -6.70 -22.76
CA GLY A 702 -30.60 -5.67 -23.40
C GLY A 702 -29.38 -6.19 -24.18
N SER A 703 -29.14 -7.50 -24.19
CA SER A 703 -28.11 -8.12 -25.05
C SER A 703 -28.65 -8.47 -26.44
N SER A 704 -27.76 -8.72 -27.38
CA SER A 704 -28.13 -9.21 -28.70
C SER A 704 -27.10 -10.16 -29.29
N PHE A 705 -27.51 -11.04 -30.18
CA PHE A 705 -26.62 -11.68 -31.14
C PHE A 705 -26.83 -11.05 -32.51
N VAL A 706 -25.77 -10.60 -33.16
CA VAL A 706 -25.79 -10.10 -34.54
C VAL A 706 -24.70 -10.83 -35.32
N GLY A 707 -25.08 -11.73 -36.23
CA GLY A 707 -24.09 -12.54 -36.94
C GLY A 707 -24.71 -13.71 -37.70
N PHE A 708 -23.88 -14.66 -38.11
CA PHE A 708 -24.26 -15.88 -38.81
C PHE A 708 -23.35 -17.03 -38.36
N GLY A 709 -23.64 -18.26 -38.76
CA GLY A 709 -22.88 -19.45 -38.38
C GLY A 709 -23.53 -20.27 -37.26
N ARG A 710 -22.76 -21.02 -36.48
CA ARG A 710 -23.31 -22.06 -35.58
C ARG A 710 -23.10 -21.70 -34.11
N LEU A 711 -24.19 -21.69 -33.35
CA LEU A 711 -24.22 -21.58 -31.89
C LEU A 711 -24.59 -22.95 -31.31
N GLU A 712 -23.61 -23.83 -31.17
CA GLU A 712 -23.78 -25.23 -30.81
C GLU A 712 -23.81 -25.45 -29.28
N ALA A 713 -24.85 -24.98 -28.61
CA ALA A 713 -25.09 -25.15 -27.16
C ALA A 713 -26.59 -25.01 -26.84
N SER A 714 -27.01 -25.23 -25.59
CA SER A 714 -28.35 -24.78 -25.16
C SER A 714 -28.47 -23.26 -25.29
N ILE A 715 -29.50 -22.75 -25.95
CA ILE A 715 -29.67 -21.30 -26.18
C ILE A 715 -30.84 -20.78 -25.38
N GLN A 716 -30.59 -19.75 -24.56
CA GLN A 716 -31.60 -19.02 -23.82
C GLN A 716 -31.55 -17.55 -24.22
N VAL A 717 -32.65 -17.02 -24.75
CA VAL A 717 -32.81 -15.60 -25.11
C VAL A 717 -33.82 -15.01 -24.15
N ASP A 718 -33.37 -14.27 -23.15
CA ASP A 718 -34.24 -13.70 -22.12
C ASP A 718 -35.11 -12.57 -22.69
N SER A 719 -36.19 -12.23 -21.96
CA SER A 719 -37.05 -11.10 -22.31
C SER A 719 -36.22 -9.81 -22.43
N GLY A 720 -36.36 -9.10 -23.55
CA GLY A 720 -35.57 -7.91 -23.88
C GLY A 720 -34.21 -8.19 -24.53
N ALA A 721 -33.84 -9.46 -24.78
CA ALA A 721 -32.71 -9.83 -25.62
C ALA A 721 -33.16 -10.11 -27.06
N VAL A 722 -32.26 -9.94 -28.04
CA VAL A 722 -32.59 -10.11 -29.47
C VAL A 722 -31.54 -10.96 -30.21
N ILE A 723 -31.99 -11.98 -30.94
CA ILE A 723 -31.18 -12.67 -31.95
C ILE A 723 -31.52 -12.09 -33.32
N LEU A 724 -30.52 -11.53 -34.01
CA LEU A 724 -30.64 -10.89 -35.32
C LEU A 724 -29.62 -11.52 -36.29
N PRO A 725 -29.98 -12.63 -36.95
CA PRO A 725 -29.10 -13.26 -37.90
C PRO A 725 -28.91 -12.38 -39.15
N THR A 726 -27.67 -12.30 -39.62
CA THR A 726 -27.27 -11.50 -40.81
C THR A 726 -27.13 -12.36 -42.08
N SER A 727 -27.08 -13.68 -41.90
CA SER A 727 -27.09 -14.76 -42.89
C SER A 727 -27.48 -16.04 -42.12
N ASP A 728 -27.46 -17.19 -42.78
CA ASP A 728 -27.85 -18.47 -42.18
C ASP A 728 -27.18 -18.75 -40.82
N VAL A 729 -27.99 -19.20 -39.87
CA VAL A 729 -27.54 -19.46 -38.50
C VAL A 729 -28.12 -20.76 -37.97
N THR A 730 -27.28 -21.56 -37.30
CA THR A 730 -27.75 -22.71 -36.50
C THR A 730 -27.80 -22.31 -35.03
N LEU A 731 -28.95 -22.48 -34.39
CA LEU A 731 -29.14 -22.30 -32.94
C LEU A 731 -29.42 -23.66 -32.30
N GLY A 732 -28.62 -24.00 -31.29
CA GLY A 732 -28.80 -25.26 -30.57
C GLY A 732 -27.89 -26.38 -31.07
N ARG A 733 -27.98 -27.56 -30.43
CA ARG A 733 -27.15 -28.73 -30.74
C ARG A 733 -27.80 -30.04 -30.29
N ALA A 734 -28.02 -30.98 -31.21
CA ALA A 734 -28.30 -32.37 -30.84
C ALA A 734 -27.01 -33.11 -30.37
N PRO A 735 -27.08 -34.00 -29.35
CA PRO A 735 -28.27 -34.50 -28.67
C PRO A 735 -28.64 -33.78 -27.36
N LEU A 736 -28.27 -32.50 -27.16
CA LEU A 736 -28.53 -31.81 -25.88
C LEU A 736 -30.04 -31.65 -25.62
N ALA A 737 -30.49 -32.12 -24.43
CA ALA A 737 -31.88 -32.04 -24.00
C ALA A 737 -32.34 -30.59 -23.76
N SER A 738 -31.48 -29.68 -23.31
CA SER A 738 -31.87 -28.27 -23.19
C SER A 738 -31.71 -27.57 -24.54
N GLY A 739 -32.77 -27.54 -25.37
CA GLY A 739 -32.76 -26.96 -26.71
C GLY A 739 -32.68 -25.41 -26.76
N VAL A 740 -33.46 -24.79 -27.65
CA VAL A 740 -33.55 -23.32 -27.84
C VAL A 740 -34.79 -22.77 -27.13
N THR A 741 -34.64 -21.70 -26.34
CA THR A 741 -35.73 -20.97 -25.69
C THR A 741 -35.64 -19.48 -26.00
N ILE A 742 -36.75 -18.92 -26.50
CA ILE A 742 -36.87 -17.53 -26.95
C ILE A 742 -37.94 -16.83 -26.11
N ASP A 743 -37.53 -16.18 -25.03
CA ASP A 743 -38.36 -15.27 -24.21
C ASP A 743 -38.26 -13.81 -24.71
N GLY A 744 -37.15 -13.48 -25.39
CA GLY A 744 -36.92 -12.21 -26.09
C GLY A 744 -37.44 -12.23 -27.52
N ALA A 745 -36.60 -11.81 -28.47
CA ALA A 745 -36.94 -11.79 -29.89
C ALA A 745 -35.94 -12.57 -30.75
N LEU A 746 -36.44 -13.26 -31.77
CA LEU A 746 -35.69 -13.75 -32.92
C LEU A 746 -36.23 -13.05 -34.17
N VAL A 747 -35.37 -12.31 -34.86
CA VAL A 747 -35.75 -11.49 -36.03
C VAL A 747 -35.03 -12.02 -37.26
N ILE A 748 -35.79 -12.60 -38.19
CA ILE A 748 -35.28 -13.29 -39.37
C ILE A 748 -35.52 -12.43 -40.61
N GLY A 749 -34.42 -12.05 -41.27
CA GLY A 749 -34.45 -11.24 -42.48
C GLY A 749 -34.77 -12.02 -43.76
N PRO A 750 -34.84 -11.32 -44.91
CA PRO A 750 -35.16 -11.94 -46.20
C PRO A 750 -34.06 -12.90 -46.66
N GLY A 751 -34.47 -14.13 -47.01
CA GLY A 751 -33.56 -15.16 -47.49
C GLY A 751 -32.63 -15.76 -46.44
N VAL A 752 -32.82 -15.43 -45.15
CA VAL A 752 -32.05 -15.99 -44.05
C VAL A 752 -32.69 -17.28 -43.56
N GLU A 753 -31.89 -18.33 -43.41
CA GLU A 753 -32.29 -19.59 -42.80
C GLU A 753 -31.84 -19.71 -41.34
N VAL A 754 -32.75 -20.12 -40.46
CA VAL A 754 -32.46 -20.40 -39.05
C VAL A 754 -32.71 -21.87 -38.76
N ASP A 755 -31.62 -22.62 -38.56
CA ASP A 755 -31.68 -24.02 -38.17
C ASP A 755 -31.82 -24.12 -36.65
N LEU A 756 -32.94 -24.67 -36.18
CA LEU A 756 -33.17 -24.96 -34.77
C LEU A 756 -32.81 -26.43 -34.51
N ASN A 757 -31.80 -26.66 -33.66
CA ASN A 757 -31.23 -27.97 -33.42
C ASN A 757 -31.25 -28.36 -31.92
N GLY A 758 -31.52 -29.63 -31.61
CA GLY A 758 -31.75 -30.12 -30.25
C GLY A 758 -32.55 -31.43 -30.21
N THR A 759 -32.74 -32.01 -29.02
CA THR A 759 -33.62 -33.18 -28.83
C THR A 759 -34.98 -32.81 -28.24
N ASP A 760 -35.05 -31.74 -27.44
CA ASP A 760 -36.29 -31.16 -26.94
C ASP A 760 -36.90 -30.14 -27.93
N SER A 761 -38.19 -29.85 -27.74
CA SER A 761 -38.88 -28.76 -28.43
C SER A 761 -38.22 -27.41 -28.21
N THR A 762 -38.04 -26.66 -29.30
CA THR A 762 -37.77 -25.22 -29.24
C THR A 762 -39.00 -24.49 -28.68
N ARG A 763 -38.79 -23.60 -27.70
CA ARG A 763 -39.87 -22.87 -27.01
C ARG A 763 -39.83 -21.39 -27.39
N VAL A 764 -40.94 -20.87 -27.89
CA VAL A 764 -41.16 -19.45 -28.16
C VAL A 764 -42.14 -18.89 -27.13
N ASN A 765 -41.63 -18.11 -26.17
CA ASN A 765 -42.42 -17.36 -25.20
C ASN A 765 -42.49 -15.86 -25.53
N GLY A 766 -41.55 -15.35 -26.33
CA GLY A 766 -41.50 -13.98 -26.82
C GLY A 766 -41.88 -13.86 -28.30
N LEU A 767 -41.11 -13.09 -29.07
CA LEU A 767 -41.40 -12.81 -30.48
C LEU A 767 -40.47 -13.60 -31.42
N VAL A 768 -41.04 -14.26 -32.42
CA VAL A 768 -40.32 -14.64 -33.64
C VAL A 768 -40.90 -13.81 -34.77
N ALA A 769 -40.11 -12.92 -35.37
CA ALA A 769 -40.53 -12.07 -36.49
C ALA A 769 -39.77 -12.48 -37.74
N MET A 770 -40.49 -12.77 -38.83
CA MET A 770 -39.92 -13.21 -40.10
C MET A 770 -40.24 -12.20 -41.20
N THR A 771 -39.28 -11.91 -42.06
CA THR A 771 -39.49 -11.11 -43.28
C THR A 771 -38.95 -11.88 -44.46
N ARG A 772 -39.74 -12.79 -45.05
CA ARG A 772 -39.35 -13.72 -46.12
C ARG A 772 -38.15 -14.61 -45.74
N GLY A 773 -38.10 -15.02 -44.47
CA GLY A 773 -37.07 -15.93 -43.92
C GLY A 773 -37.53 -17.38 -43.83
N PHE A 774 -36.60 -18.25 -43.43
CA PHE A 774 -36.81 -19.69 -43.27
C PHE A 774 -36.44 -20.13 -41.85
N ILE A 775 -37.26 -21.00 -41.26
CA ILE A 775 -36.92 -21.74 -40.05
C ILE A 775 -36.89 -23.22 -40.40
N GLU A 776 -35.73 -23.86 -40.29
CA GLU A 776 -35.62 -25.31 -40.33
C GLU A 776 -35.61 -25.85 -38.89
N ASN A 777 -36.71 -26.45 -38.45
CA ASN A 777 -36.77 -27.11 -37.14
C ASN A 777 -36.39 -28.58 -37.29
N ALA A 778 -35.08 -28.85 -37.38
CA ALA A 778 -34.49 -30.18 -37.62
C ALA A 778 -34.67 -31.18 -36.46
N VAL A 779 -35.33 -30.77 -35.37
CA VAL A 779 -35.57 -31.62 -34.19
C VAL A 779 -36.83 -32.48 -34.39
N THR A 780 -36.82 -33.72 -33.90
CA THR A 780 -38.01 -34.60 -33.94
C THR A 780 -39.19 -34.07 -33.13
N SER A 781 -38.93 -33.07 -32.27
CA SER A 781 -39.89 -32.39 -31.41
C SER A 781 -40.44 -31.12 -32.07
N PRO A 782 -41.69 -30.70 -31.78
CA PRO A 782 -42.26 -29.52 -32.43
C PRO A 782 -41.65 -28.20 -31.94
N LEU A 783 -41.69 -27.16 -32.78
CA LEU A 783 -41.59 -25.76 -32.35
C LEU A 783 -42.85 -25.41 -31.55
N LEU A 784 -42.71 -25.01 -30.28
CA LEU A 784 -43.82 -24.66 -29.41
C LEU A 784 -43.95 -23.13 -29.29
N ILE A 785 -45.00 -22.57 -29.89
CA ILE A 785 -45.42 -21.19 -29.60
C ILE A 785 -46.26 -21.25 -28.33
N ARG A 786 -45.72 -20.75 -27.22
CA ARG A 786 -46.36 -20.82 -25.89
C ARG A 786 -47.39 -19.70 -25.72
N PRO A 787 -48.25 -19.69 -24.67
CA PRO A 787 -49.36 -18.74 -24.57
C PRO A 787 -49.01 -17.25 -24.67
N LEU A 788 -47.79 -16.86 -24.31
CA LEU A 788 -47.30 -15.48 -24.46
C LEU A 788 -46.46 -15.27 -25.74
N GLY A 789 -46.12 -16.36 -26.44
CA GLY A 789 -45.33 -16.35 -27.64
C GLY A 789 -46.11 -15.85 -28.85
N ARG A 790 -45.42 -15.17 -29.76
CA ARG A 790 -45.95 -14.67 -31.02
C ARG A 790 -45.01 -15.00 -32.18
N LEU A 791 -45.55 -15.63 -33.21
CA LEU A 791 -44.91 -15.77 -34.52
C LEU A 791 -45.50 -14.74 -35.47
N ALA A 792 -44.68 -13.89 -36.07
CA ALA A 792 -45.15 -12.78 -36.88
C ALA A 792 -44.42 -12.58 -38.22
N GLY A 793 -45.09 -11.90 -39.15
CA GLY A 793 -44.55 -11.53 -40.46
C GLY A 793 -44.80 -12.59 -41.55
N ASN A 794 -43.88 -12.70 -42.51
CA ASN A 794 -43.98 -13.66 -43.61
C ASN A 794 -42.73 -14.54 -43.72
N GLY A 795 -42.88 -15.79 -44.17
CA GLY A 795 -41.79 -16.74 -44.22
C GLY A 795 -42.25 -18.19 -44.21
N THR A 796 -41.28 -19.09 -44.14
CA THR A 796 -41.48 -20.55 -44.19
C THR A 796 -40.95 -21.22 -42.93
N LEU A 797 -41.74 -22.11 -42.34
CA LEU A 797 -41.33 -22.98 -41.24
C LEU A 797 -41.40 -24.45 -41.71
N VAL A 798 -40.25 -25.12 -41.71
CA VAL A 798 -40.11 -26.55 -42.00
C VAL A 798 -40.12 -27.34 -40.68
N GLY A 799 -40.80 -28.48 -40.66
CA GLY A 799 -41.11 -29.27 -39.47
C GLY A 799 -42.50 -29.00 -38.87
N THR A 800 -42.73 -29.52 -37.65
CA THR A 800 -44.02 -29.35 -36.95
C THR A 800 -43.99 -28.15 -36.02
N ALA A 801 -44.96 -27.24 -36.16
CA ALA A 801 -45.24 -26.16 -35.22
C ALA A 801 -46.52 -26.46 -34.41
N VAL A 802 -46.47 -26.24 -33.10
CA VAL A 802 -47.64 -26.31 -32.20
C VAL A 802 -47.88 -24.92 -31.62
N ASN A 803 -49.02 -24.32 -31.96
CA ASN A 803 -49.42 -23.02 -31.47
C ASN A 803 -50.31 -23.14 -30.23
N ASN A 804 -49.93 -22.44 -29.16
CA ASN A 804 -50.77 -22.13 -28.00
C ASN A 804 -50.85 -20.62 -27.73
N GLY A 805 -50.15 -19.81 -28.53
CA GLY A 805 -50.06 -18.36 -28.44
C GLY A 805 -50.62 -17.70 -29.69
N THR A 806 -49.90 -16.70 -30.23
CA THR A 806 -50.37 -15.90 -31.36
C THR A 806 -49.59 -16.17 -32.64
N ILE A 807 -50.30 -16.37 -33.76
CA ILE A 807 -49.74 -16.25 -35.11
C ILE A 807 -50.33 -14.98 -35.75
N ASP A 808 -49.47 -14.11 -36.27
CA ASP A 808 -49.85 -12.79 -36.77
C ASP A 808 -48.97 -12.38 -37.95
N PRO A 809 -49.40 -12.59 -39.21
CA PRO A 809 -48.65 -12.20 -40.39
C PRO A 809 -48.27 -10.70 -40.48
N GLY A 810 -48.84 -9.84 -39.62
CA GLY A 810 -48.49 -8.43 -39.48
C GLY A 810 -49.50 -7.47 -40.11
N PRO A 811 -49.24 -6.16 -40.09
CA PRO A 811 -50.22 -5.10 -40.45
C PRO A 811 -50.45 -4.91 -41.96
N SER A 812 -50.11 -5.92 -42.76
CA SER A 812 -50.18 -5.91 -44.22
C SER A 812 -50.43 -7.33 -44.69
N VAL A 813 -51.05 -7.47 -45.86
CA VAL A 813 -51.28 -8.76 -46.52
C VAL A 813 -49.99 -9.56 -46.64
N ASN A 814 -49.92 -10.66 -45.88
CA ASN A 814 -48.75 -11.51 -45.75
C ASN A 814 -49.13 -12.99 -45.72
N ASP A 815 -48.20 -13.82 -46.21
CA ASP A 815 -48.33 -15.27 -46.22
C ASP A 815 -47.31 -15.93 -45.30
N LEU A 816 -47.77 -16.87 -44.49
CA LEU A 816 -46.92 -17.77 -43.70
C LEU A 816 -47.07 -19.21 -44.21
N HIS A 817 -45.94 -19.86 -44.48
CA HIS A 817 -45.89 -21.25 -44.89
C HIS A 817 -45.40 -22.14 -43.74
N PHE A 818 -46.06 -23.28 -43.54
CA PHE A 818 -45.69 -24.31 -42.59
C PHE A 818 -45.61 -25.66 -43.30
N GLU A 819 -44.75 -26.56 -42.84
CA GLU A 819 -44.85 -27.97 -43.23
C GLU A 819 -46.01 -28.65 -42.50
N ARG A 820 -46.08 -28.53 -41.18
CA ARG A 820 -47.20 -29.04 -40.36
C ARG A 820 -47.53 -28.05 -39.24
N LEU A 821 -48.82 -27.74 -39.06
CA LEU A 821 -49.28 -26.80 -38.04
C LEU A 821 -50.38 -27.40 -37.17
N VAL A 822 -50.20 -27.32 -35.85
CA VAL A 822 -51.19 -27.73 -34.85
C VAL A 822 -51.59 -26.52 -34.02
N MET A 823 -52.80 -26.00 -34.22
CA MET A 823 -53.40 -24.97 -33.38
C MET A 823 -54.13 -25.63 -32.21
N GLN A 824 -53.82 -25.20 -30.98
CA GLN A 824 -54.53 -25.60 -29.76
C GLN A 824 -55.68 -24.66 -29.45
N SER A 825 -56.57 -25.01 -28.52
CA SER A 825 -57.75 -24.19 -28.17
C SER A 825 -57.42 -22.80 -27.61
N SER A 826 -56.20 -22.60 -27.08
CA SER A 826 -55.71 -21.29 -26.64
C SER A 826 -55.06 -20.46 -27.75
N SER A 827 -55.01 -20.97 -28.99
CA SER A 827 -54.39 -20.27 -30.11
C SER A 827 -55.17 -19.04 -30.52
N HIS A 828 -54.43 -18.00 -30.89
CA HIS A 828 -54.95 -16.82 -31.58
C HIS A 828 -54.29 -16.71 -32.95
N THR A 829 -55.10 -16.59 -34.00
CA THR A 829 -54.64 -16.29 -35.36
C THR A 829 -55.17 -14.92 -35.73
N LEU A 830 -54.28 -13.96 -35.98
CA LEU A 830 -54.64 -12.59 -36.38
C LEU A 830 -54.40 -12.46 -37.88
N PHE A 831 -55.43 -12.16 -38.67
CA PHE A 831 -55.34 -11.97 -40.11
C PHE A 831 -55.89 -10.62 -40.51
N ASP A 832 -55.22 -9.97 -41.45
CA ASP A 832 -55.72 -8.78 -42.10
C ASP A 832 -56.56 -9.14 -43.33
N VAL A 833 -57.67 -8.43 -43.54
CA VAL A 833 -58.56 -8.54 -44.72
C VAL A 833 -58.86 -7.17 -45.29
N GLY A 834 -58.77 -7.04 -46.61
CA GLY A 834 -58.91 -5.78 -47.35
C GLY A 834 -59.83 -5.89 -48.56
N ASN A 835 -59.48 -5.22 -49.65
CA ASN A 835 -60.29 -5.22 -50.86
C ASN A 835 -60.38 -6.63 -51.48
N PHE A 836 -61.60 -7.17 -51.60
CA PHE A 836 -61.87 -8.50 -52.17
C PHE A 836 -61.39 -8.64 -53.63
N ALA A 837 -61.64 -7.65 -54.48
CA ALA A 837 -61.24 -7.69 -55.90
C ALA A 837 -59.72 -7.61 -56.06
N ALA A 838 -59.02 -6.99 -55.12
CA ALA A 838 -57.55 -6.99 -55.05
C ALA A 838 -56.99 -8.26 -54.38
N GLY A 839 -57.84 -9.12 -53.83
CA GLY A 839 -57.46 -10.35 -53.15
C GLY A 839 -56.73 -10.14 -51.83
N GLU A 840 -56.84 -8.95 -51.23
CA GLU A 840 -56.09 -8.55 -50.03
C GLU A 840 -56.54 -9.33 -48.79
N ARG A 841 -55.72 -10.29 -48.38
CA ARG A 841 -55.93 -11.11 -47.19
C ARG A 841 -54.63 -11.75 -46.74
N ASP A 842 -54.48 -11.96 -45.45
CA ASP A 842 -53.46 -12.87 -44.96
C ASP A 842 -53.80 -14.32 -45.25
N THR A 843 -52.77 -15.13 -45.48
CA THR A 843 -52.91 -16.58 -45.68
C THR A 843 -51.92 -17.36 -44.82
N ILE A 844 -52.39 -18.43 -44.18
CA ILE A 844 -51.52 -19.51 -43.70
C ILE A 844 -51.63 -20.71 -44.65
N THR A 845 -50.50 -21.17 -45.16
CA THR A 845 -50.41 -22.39 -45.98
C THR A 845 -49.66 -23.47 -45.22
N SER A 846 -50.19 -24.70 -45.19
CA SER A 846 -49.54 -25.89 -44.67
C SER A 846 -49.33 -26.90 -45.78
N SER A 847 -48.09 -27.32 -46.09
CA SER A 847 -47.86 -28.37 -47.11
C SER A 847 -48.26 -29.77 -46.62
N GLY A 848 -48.37 -29.98 -45.31
CA GLY A 848 -48.88 -31.17 -44.64
C GLY A 848 -50.21 -30.94 -43.91
N SER A 849 -50.50 -31.78 -42.91
CA SER A 849 -51.74 -31.71 -42.14
C SER A 849 -51.81 -30.49 -41.22
N MET A 850 -52.97 -29.85 -41.13
CA MET A 850 -53.27 -28.75 -40.20
C MET A 850 -54.32 -29.17 -39.16
N THR A 851 -54.05 -29.00 -37.87
CA THR A 851 -55.09 -29.08 -36.82
C THR A 851 -55.53 -27.68 -36.46
N ILE A 852 -56.83 -27.41 -36.54
CA ILE A 852 -57.43 -26.08 -36.38
C ILE A 852 -58.24 -26.09 -35.07
N ALA A 853 -57.97 -25.11 -34.21
CA ALA A 853 -58.68 -24.85 -32.96
C ALA A 853 -58.44 -23.38 -32.54
N GLY A 854 -59.10 -22.92 -31.48
CA GLY A 854 -58.89 -21.57 -30.94
C GLY A 854 -59.58 -20.49 -31.77
N ALA A 855 -59.06 -19.27 -31.74
CA ALA A 855 -59.74 -18.09 -32.29
C ALA A 855 -59.07 -17.56 -33.57
N LEU A 856 -59.88 -17.27 -34.58
CA LEU A 856 -59.52 -16.44 -35.74
C LEU A 856 -60.00 -15.01 -35.52
N HIS A 857 -59.09 -14.05 -35.57
CA HIS A 857 -59.38 -12.63 -35.49
C HIS A 857 -59.03 -11.97 -36.82
N LEU A 858 -60.00 -11.34 -37.44
CA LEU A 858 -59.83 -10.56 -38.65
C LEU A 858 -59.66 -9.09 -38.29
N ASN A 859 -58.68 -8.42 -38.86
CA ASN A 859 -58.57 -6.97 -38.82
C ASN A 859 -58.92 -6.42 -40.20
N ALA A 860 -59.83 -5.45 -40.23
CA ALA A 860 -60.21 -4.77 -41.46
C ALA A 860 -59.11 -3.76 -41.84
N LEU A 861 -58.51 -3.92 -43.01
CA LEU A 861 -57.68 -2.88 -43.61
C LEU A 861 -58.53 -1.63 -43.93
N PRO A 862 -57.95 -0.42 -44.03
CA PRO A 862 -58.71 0.82 -44.22
C PRO A 862 -59.65 0.84 -45.45
N ASN A 863 -59.39 0.00 -46.44
CA ASN A 863 -60.15 -0.16 -47.68
C ASN A 863 -61.13 -1.36 -47.66
N PHE A 864 -61.28 -2.05 -46.54
CA PHE A 864 -62.18 -3.19 -46.39
C PHE A 864 -63.64 -2.72 -46.36
N THR A 865 -64.42 -3.12 -47.37
CA THR A 865 -65.88 -2.95 -47.38
C THR A 865 -66.51 -4.33 -47.54
N PRO A 866 -67.17 -4.88 -46.50
CA PRO A 866 -67.71 -6.23 -46.56
C PRO A 866 -68.90 -6.32 -47.52
N VAL A 867 -68.80 -7.13 -48.59
CA VAL A 867 -69.91 -7.43 -49.50
C VAL A 867 -70.35 -8.88 -49.34
N VAL A 868 -71.66 -9.09 -49.17
CA VAL A 868 -72.25 -10.42 -49.08
C VAL A 868 -71.89 -11.25 -50.31
N GLY A 869 -71.34 -12.44 -50.10
CA GLY A 869 -70.88 -13.34 -51.16
C GLY A 869 -69.36 -13.38 -51.29
N ASP A 870 -68.65 -12.32 -50.89
CA ASP A 870 -67.19 -12.29 -50.90
C ASP A 870 -66.62 -13.42 -50.06
N SER A 871 -65.56 -14.05 -50.57
CA SER A 871 -64.94 -15.23 -49.96
C SER A 871 -63.42 -15.14 -50.00
N PHE A 872 -62.79 -14.99 -48.84
CA PHE A 872 -61.35 -14.86 -48.69
C PHE A 872 -60.74 -16.21 -48.29
N GLN A 873 -59.83 -16.76 -49.09
CA GLN A 873 -59.10 -17.97 -48.73
C GLN A 873 -58.06 -17.62 -47.67
N VAL A 874 -58.29 -18.01 -46.43
CA VAL A 874 -57.42 -17.66 -45.30
C VAL A 874 -56.50 -18.81 -44.90
N LEU A 875 -56.87 -20.05 -45.24
CA LEU A 875 -56.04 -21.23 -45.02
C LEU A 875 -55.92 -22.08 -46.29
N ALA A 876 -54.74 -22.65 -46.49
CA ALA A 876 -54.49 -23.74 -47.44
C ALA A 876 -53.76 -24.89 -46.71
N TYR A 877 -54.15 -26.14 -46.98
CA TYR A 877 -53.57 -27.31 -46.31
C TYR A 877 -53.69 -28.58 -47.17
N ALA A 878 -52.84 -29.59 -46.94
CA ALA A 878 -53.01 -30.90 -47.59
C ALA A 878 -54.19 -31.70 -47.01
N SER A 879 -54.42 -31.57 -45.70
CA SER A 879 -55.58 -32.11 -44.98
C SER A 879 -55.79 -31.32 -43.68
N HIS A 880 -57.00 -31.33 -43.13
CA HIS A 880 -57.27 -30.68 -41.85
C HIS A 880 -58.09 -31.52 -40.88
N THR A 881 -57.95 -31.20 -39.59
CA THR A 881 -58.86 -31.63 -38.52
C THR A 881 -59.26 -30.43 -37.66
N GLY A 882 -60.45 -30.48 -37.06
CA GLY A 882 -60.96 -29.40 -36.21
C GLY A 882 -61.43 -28.15 -36.97
N THR A 883 -61.85 -27.15 -36.21
CA THR A 883 -62.39 -25.86 -36.66
C THR A 883 -62.02 -24.77 -35.65
N PHE A 884 -61.98 -23.50 -36.06
CA PHE A 884 -61.91 -22.40 -35.10
C PHE A 884 -63.17 -22.34 -34.21
N ASP A 885 -62.96 -22.06 -32.93
CA ASP A 885 -63.98 -21.92 -31.90
C ASP A 885 -64.59 -20.50 -31.87
N LEU A 886 -63.87 -19.52 -32.41
CA LEU A 886 -64.26 -18.11 -32.42
C LEU A 886 -63.81 -17.43 -33.72
N LEU A 887 -64.68 -16.57 -34.27
CA LEU A 887 -64.37 -15.66 -35.38
C LEU A 887 -64.75 -14.24 -34.98
N THR A 888 -63.79 -13.32 -35.04
CA THR A 888 -64.02 -11.89 -34.80
C THR A 888 -63.57 -11.02 -35.97
N LEU A 889 -64.17 -9.84 -36.13
CA LEU A 889 -63.71 -8.76 -37.01
C LEU A 889 -63.50 -7.51 -36.16
N ASN A 890 -62.29 -6.94 -36.18
CA ASN A 890 -61.89 -5.81 -35.35
C ASN A 890 -62.23 -6.01 -33.85
N GLY A 891 -62.07 -7.25 -33.36
CA GLY A 891 -62.37 -7.64 -31.98
C GLY A 891 -63.84 -7.92 -31.67
N VAL A 892 -64.76 -7.80 -32.63
CA VAL A 892 -66.20 -8.09 -32.45
C VAL A 892 -66.53 -9.48 -33.01
N PRO A 893 -67.22 -10.38 -32.29
CA PRO A 893 -67.68 -11.66 -32.83
C PRO A 893 -68.61 -11.47 -34.04
N VAL A 894 -68.34 -12.17 -35.15
CA VAL A 894 -69.06 -11.99 -36.44
C VAL A 894 -69.63 -13.27 -37.04
N MET A 895 -69.77 -14.35 -36.26
CA MET A 895 -70.26 -15.65 -36.74
C MET A 895 -71.68 -15.60 -37.36
N ASN A 896 -72.44 -14.53 -37.12
CA ASN A 896 -73.76 -14.33 -37.72
C ASN A 896 -73.71 -13.62 -39.09
N SER A 897 -72.61 -12.94 -39.43
CA SER A 897 -72.44 -12.17 -40.69
C SER A 897 -71.27 -12.68 -41.54
N MET A 898 -70.42 -13.55 -40.98
CA MET A 898 -69.32 -14.23 -41.64
C MET A 898 -69.29 -15.67 -41.15
N GLN A 899 -69.09 -16.61 -42.06
CA GLN A 899 -68.88 -18.02 -41.73
C GLN A 899 -67.54 -18.50 -42.29
N ILE A 900 -66.95 -19.49 -41.63
CA ILE A 900 -65.75 -20.17 -42.14
C ILE A 900 -66.21 -21.44 -42.87
N VAL A 901 -65.97 -21.51 -44.17
CA VAL A 901 -66.26 -22.67 -45.00
C VAL A 901 -64.99 -23.49 -45.14
N TYR A 902 -64.98 -24.69 -44.56
CA TYR A 902 -63.86 -25.62 -44.63
C TYR A 902 -64.06 -26.58 -45.81
N GLY A 903 -63.11 -26.57 -46.73
CA GLY A 903 -62.98 -27.56 -47.81
C GLY A 903 -61.85 -28.55 -47.52
N PRO A 904 -61.69 -29.58 -48.37
CA PRO A 904 -60.70 -30.64 -48.16
C PRO A 904 -59.25 -30.15 -48.18
N ALA A 905 -58.96 -29.04 -48.86
CA ALA A 905 -57.60 -28.47 -49.00
C ALA A 905 -57.48 -26.96 -48.69
N SER A 906 -58.56 -26.30 -48.27
CA SER A 906 -58.56 -24.86 -47.97
C SER A 906 -59.72 -24.46 -47.06
N ALA A 907 -59.56 -23.38 -46.31
CA ALA A 907 -60.65 -22.75 -45.56
C ALA A 907 -60.85 -21.30 -46.02
N TRP A 908 -62.13 -20.91 -46.13
CA TRP A 908 -62.55 -19.62 -46.68
C TRP A 908 -63.41 -18.88 -45.66
N VAL A 909 -63.10 -17.61 -45.41
CA VAL A 909 -64.03 -16.72 -44.71
C VAL A 909 -65.00 -16.17 -45.75
N LYS A 910 -66.28 -16.55 -45.64
CA LYS A 910 -67.35 -16.08 -46.52
C LYS A 910 -68.23 -15.07 -45.80
N ILE A 911 -68.39 -13.90 -46.39
CA ILE A 911 -69.36 -12.91 -45.94
C ILE A 911 -70.75 -13.39 -46.36
N VAL A 912 -71.63 -13.58 -45.39
CA VAL A 912 -73.00 -14.07 -45.60
C VAL A 912 -74.01 -12.99 -45.25
N GLN A 913 -75.23 -13.10 -45.78
CA GLN A 913 -76.31 -12.31 -45.23
C GLN A 913 -76.49 -12.72 -43.77
N PRO A 914 -76.61 -11.76 -42.83
CA PRO A 914 -77.03 -12.11 -41.50
C PRO A 914 -78.36 -12.85 -41.61
N ILE A 915 -78.44 -14.03 -40.99
CA ILE A 915 -79.73 -14.70 -40.81
C ILE A 915 -80.53 -13.78 -39.89
N VAL A 916 -81.41 -12.97 -40.46
CA VAL A 916 -82.43 -12.26 -39.71
C VAL A 916 -83.51 -13.28 -39.42
N ASP A 917 -83.48 -13.84 -38.22
CA ASP A 917 -84.58 -14.68 -37.76
C ASP A 917 -85.85 -13.82 -37.66
N VAL A 918 -86.94 -14.31 -38.25
CA VAL A 918 -88.30 -13.77 -38.04
C VAL A 918 -88.70 -14.22 -36.64
N PRO A 919 -89.25 -13.35 -35.77
CA PRO A 919 -89.55 -13.74 -34.40
C PRO A 919 -90.60 -14.86 -34.41
N GLU A 920 -90.20 -16.07 -34.03
CA GLU A 920 -91.16 -17.00 -33.45
C GLU A 920 -91.73 -16.32 -32.21
N THR A 921 -93.06 -16.24 -32.17
CA THR A 921 -93.86 -15.74 -31.07
C THR A 921 -93.24 -16.12 -29.72
N PRO A 922 -92.82 -15.14 -28.89
CA PRO A 922 -92.30 -15.46 -27.58
C PRO A 922 -93.42 -16.10 -26.77
N VAL A 923 -93.26 -17.39 -26.46
CA VAL A 923 -93.83 -17.93 -25.24
C VAL A 923 -93.19 -17.09 -24.14
N ALA A 924 -94.00 -16.26 -23.49
CA ALA A 924 -93.56 -15.44 -22.37
C ALA A 924 -93.08 -16.35 -21.24
N SER A 925 -91.79 -16.71 -21.25
CA SER A 925 -91.06 -16.91 -20.02
C SER A 925 -90.66 -15.52 -19.54
N SER A 926 -91.44 -14.96 -18.63
CA SER A 926 -91.03 -13.82 -17.83
C SER A 926 -89.92 -14.25 -16.88
N GLY A 927 -88.75 -14.59 -17.41
CA GLY A 927 -87.51 -14.73 -16.67
C GLY A 927 -86.70 -13.45 -16.86
N ARG A 928 -86.95 -12.43 -16.05
CA ARG A 928 -86.10 -11.22 -16.05
C ARG A 928 -84.65 -11.67 -15.80
N ALA A 929 -83.71 -11.37 -16.69
CA ALA A 929 -82.30 -11.70 -16.45
C ALA A 929 -81.68 -10.70 -15.46
N LEU A 930 -80.73 -11.15 -14.64
CA LEU A 930 -80.01 -10.26 -13.72
C LEU A 930 -79.19 -9.23 -14.51
N GLN A 931 -79.58 -7.95 -14.49
CA GLN A 931 -78.85 -6.86 -15.15
C GLN A 931 -78.52 -5.73 -14.18
N PHE A 932 -77.29 -5.21 -14.24
CA PHE A 932 -76.90 -4.02 -13.49
C PHE A 932 -76.34 -2.96 -14.44
N SER A 933 -77.00 -1.81 -14.50
CA SER A 933 -76.72 -0.74 -15.47
C SER A 933 -76.69 0.63 -14.80
N SER A 934 -76.08 1.61 -15.47
CA SER A 934 -76.21 3.02 -15.12
C SER A 934 -77.04 3.69 -16.22
N PRO A 935 -78.35 3.86 -16.04
CA PRO A 935 -79.16 4.62 -16.98
C PRO A 935 -78.63 6.07 -16.99
N GLY A 936 -78.27 6.57 -18.17
CA GLY A 936 -77.58 7.86 -18.34
C GLY A 936 -78.16 8.96 -17.45
N SER A 937 -77.33 9.50 -16.56
CA SER A 937 -77.82 10.44 -15.54
C SER A 937 -77.89 11.87 -16.10
N PRO A 938 -78.96 12.64 -15.82
CA PRO A 938 -78.94 14.08 -16.03
C PRO A 938 -77.84 14.71 -15.17
N SER A 939 -77.23 15.77 -15.69
CA SER A 939 -75.90 16.36 -15.39
C SER A 939 -75.42 16.53 -13.93
N ARG A 940 -76.15 16.12 -12.88
CA ARG A 940 -75.77 16.37 -11.48
C ARG A 940 -75.92 15.21 -10.49
N SER A 941 -76.55 14.09 -10.85
CA SER A 941 -76.72 12.90 -9.98
C SER A 941 -76.12 11.63 -10.61
N LEU A 942 -75.84 10.61 -9.79
CA LEU A 942 -75.43 9.28 -10.25
C LEU A 942 -76.60 8.32 -10.07
N ALA A 943 -77.07 7.67 -11.13
CA ALA A 943 -78.16 6.70 -11.07
C ALA A 943 -77.72 5.30 -11.52
N PHE A 944 -78.22 4.29 -10.82
CA PHE A 944 -77.98 2.87 -11.11
C PHE A 944 -79.30 2.11 -11.13
N ALA A 945 -79.44 1.15 -12.03
CA ALA A 945 -80.60 0.27 -12.10
C ALA A 945 -80.16 -1.19 -12.03
N LEU A 946 -80.79 -1.94 -11.13
CA LEU A 946 -80.63 -3.38 -10.98
C LEU A 946 -81.95 -4.06 -11.32
N GLU A 947 -81.92 -4.96 -12.29
CA GLU A 947 -83.06 -5.82 -12.62
C GLU A 947 -82.83 -7.21 -12.04
N LEU A 948 -83.76 -7.65 -11.18
CA LEU A 948 -83.69 -8.93 -10.47
C LEU A 948 -84.71 -9.94 -11.06
N PRO A 949 -84.27 -11.17 -11.41
CA PRO A 949 -85.15 -12.27 -11.82
C PRO A 949 -86.15 -12.69 -10.73
N GLU A 950 -85.65 -12.73 -9.50
CA GLU A 950 -86.33 -13.23 -8.31
C GLU A 950 -85.93 -12.38 -7.09
N ALA A 951 -86.62 -12.56 -5.96
CA ALA A 951 -86.25 -11.86 -4.73
C ALA A 951 -84.90 -12.36 -4.20
N ALA A 952 -83.95 -11.45 -3.94
CA ALA A 952 -82.59 -11.79 -3.56
C ALA A 952 -82.04 -10.82 -2.50
N GLN A 953 -81.01 -11.25 -1.76
CA GLN A 953 -80.22 -10.37 -0.92
C GLN A 953 -79.22 -9.60 -1.78
N VAL A 954 -79.23 -8.28 -1.70
CA VAL A 954 -78.47 -7.41 -2.60
C VAL A 954 -77.68 -6.39 -1.80
N THR A 955 -76.38 -6.33 -2.06
CA THR A 955 -75.50 -5.24 -1.59
C THR A 955 -74.94 -4.50 -2.80
N ILE A 956 -75.16 -3.19 -2.89
CA ILE A 956 -74.63 -2.31 -3.95
C ILE A 956 -73.74 -1.25 -3.30
N GLU A 957 -72.49 -1.19 -3.74
CA GLU A 957 -71.47 -0.28 -3.21
C GLU A 957 -70.91 0.61 -4.32
N LEU A 958 -70.64 1.88 -3.99
CA LEU A 958 -70.08 2.88 -4.91
C LEU A 958 -68.61 3.16 -4.57
N PHE A 959 -67.76 3.26 -5.59
CA PHE A 959 -66.31 3.46 -5.49
C PHE A 959 -65.85 4.62 -6.37
N ASP A 960 -64.79 5.32 -5.95
CA ASP A 960 -64.04 6.24 -6.82
C ASP A 960 -63.01 5.49 -7.68
N VAL A 961 -62.38 6.19 -8.64
CA VAL A 961 -61.35 5.60 -9.54
C VAL A 961 -60.12 5.04 -8.83
N ARG A 962 -59.89 5.40 -7.55
CA ARG A 962 -58.79 4.86 -6.74
C ARG A 962 -59.18 3.56 -6.02
N GLY A 963 -60.41 3.08 -6.22
CA GLY A 963 -60.94 1.88 -5.57
C GLY A 963 -61.43 2.10 -4.14
N ARG A 964 -61.53 3.35 -3.67
CA ARG A 964 -62.06 3.66 -2.33
C ARG A 964 -63.58 3.63 -2.35
N ARG A 965 -64.19 2.85 -1.44
CA ARG A 965 -65.65 2.79 -1.25
C ARG A 965 -66.15 4.13 -0.70
N LEU A 966 -67.03 4.79 -1.44
CA LEU A 966 -67.60 6.08 -1.08
C LEU A 966 -68.87 5.93 -0.23
N THR A 967 -69.74 4.98 -0.60
CA THR A 967 -70.98 4.70 0.13
C THR A 967 -71.55 3.34 -0.30
N THR A 968 -72.51 2.82 0.46
CA THR A 968 -73.35 1.68 0.10
C THR A 968 -74.74 2.19 -0.28
N LEU A 969 -75.17 1.91 -1.51
CA LEU A 969 -76.44 2.38 -2.07
C LEU A 969 -77.62 1.50 -1.72
N GLN A 970 -77.37 0.22 -1.47
CA GLN A 970 -78.35 -0.75 -1.03
C GLN A 970 -77.64 -1.86 -0.25
N ASP A 971 -78.23 -2.30 0.85
CA ASP A 971 -77.81 -3.51 1.56
C ASP A 971 -79.02 -4.15 2.23
N GLY A 972 -79.58 -5.19 1.60
CA GLY A 972 -80.79 -5.85 2.07
C GLY A 972 -81.55 -6.61 0.98
N SER A 973 -82.64 -7.27 1.37
CA SER A 973 -83.46 -8.04 0.45
C SER A 973 -84.30 -7.15 -0.46
N LEU A 974 -84.27 -7.43 -1.76
CA LEU A 974 -85.10 -6.79 -2.78
C LEU A 974 -86.00 -7.84 -3.43
N SER A 975 -87.23 -7.44 -3.79
CA SER A 975 -88.16 -8.29 -4.53
C SER A 975 -87.72 -8.49 -5.99
N ALA A 976 -88.28 -9.49 -6.67
CA ALA A 976 -88.13 -9.61 -8.13
C ALA A 976 -88.61 -8.33 -8.84
N GLY A 977 -87.91 -7.89 -9.89
CA GLY A 977 -88.25 -6.69 -10.64
C GLY A 977 -87.10 -5.69 -10.78
N GLN A 978 -87.39 -4.52 -11.36
CA GLN A 978 -86.40 -3.46 -11.61
C GLN A 978 -86.37 -2.50 -10.42
N HIS A 979 -85.17 -2.27 -9.88
CA HIS A 979 -84.90 -1.37 -8.77
C HIS A 979 -83.94 -0.28 -9.23
N ARG A 980 -84.23 0.96 -8.85
CA ARG A 980 -83.40 2.13 -9.19
C ARG A 980 -82.85 2.76 -7.92
N PHE A 981 -81.56 3.07 -7.95
CA PHE A 981 -80.81 3.68 -6.86
C PHE A 981 -80.20 4.98 -7.36
N ASP A 982 -80.62 6.10 -6.77
CA ASP A 982 -80.00 7.39 -7.01
C ASP A 982 -78.96 7.63 -5.90
N ALA A 983 -77.70 7.66 -6.30
CA ALA A 983 -76.60 7.97 -5.41
C ALA A 983 -76.47 9.49 -5.29
N ASN A 984 -77.10 10.06 -4.26
CA ASN A 984 -76.71 11.37 -3.74
C ASN A 984 -75.33 11.22 -3.09
N ALA A 985 -74.28 11.21 -3.91
CA ALA A 985 -72.91 11.11 -3.43
C ALA A 985 -72.66 12.22 -2.37
N PRO A 986 -71.93 11.94 -1.27
CA PRO A 986 -71.66 12.94 -0.24
C PRO A 986 -71.13 14.22 -0.88
N SER A 987 -71.43 15.39 -0.31
CA SER A 987 -71.13 16.73 -0.85
C SER A 987 -69.63 16.98 -1.17
N THR A 988 -68.75 16.03 -0.87
CA THR A 988 -67.32 16.00 -1.14
C THR A 988 -66.92 15.21 -2.42
N ALA A 989 -67.84 14.54 -3.11
CA ALA A 989 -67.57 13.83 -4.36
C ALA A 989 -67.67 14.79 -5.57
N GLY A 990 -66.54 15.10 -6.23
CA GLY A 990 -66.48 16.00 -7.40
C GLY A 990 -67.05 15.40 -8.70
N ALA A 991 -66.94 16.12 -9.81
CA ALA A 991 -67.17 15.52 -11.13
C ALA A 991 -66.07 14.51 -11.46
N GLY A 992 -66.43 13.37 -12.04
CA GLY A 992 -65.49 12.28 -12.32
C GLY A 992 -66.16 10.95 -12.67
N LEU A 993 -65.33 9.94 -12.91
CA LEU A 993 -65.75 8.56 -13.16
C LEU A 993 -65.93 7.81 -11.83
N TYR A 994 -67.00 7.03 -11.71
CA TYR A 994 -67.34 6.23 -10.54
C TYR A 994 -67.70 4.81 -10.96
N PHE A 995 -67.45 3.85 -10.08
CA PHE A 995 -67.79 2.44 -10.28
C PHE A 995 -68.75 1.98 -9.20
N ALA A 996 -69.84 1.32 -9.58
CA ALA A 996 -70.72 0.64 -8.64
C ALA A 996 -70.59 -0.87 -8.80
N ARG A 997 -70.54 -1.59 -7.67
CA ARG A 997 -70.50 -3.05 -7.60
C ARG A 997 -71.78 -3.55 -6.91
N ALA A 998 -72.55 -4.39 -7.59
CA ALA A 998 -73.68 -5.11 -7.03
C ALA A 998 -73.27 -6.56 -6.75
N VAL A 999 -73.52 -7.03 -5.54
CA VAL A 999 -73.40 -8.42 -5.11
C VAL A 999 -74.81 -8.93 -4.83
N VAL A 1000 -75.28 -9.89 -5.60
CA VAL A 1000 -76.64 -10.44 -5.52
C VAL A 1000 -76.56 -11.91 -5.08
N ARG A 1001 -77.30 -12.26 -4.03
CA ARG A 1001 -77.32 -13.59 -3.41
C ARG A 1001 -78.75 -14.14 -3.42
N GLY A 1002 -79.02 -15.10 -4.30
CA GLY A 1002 -80.32 -15.76 -4.46
C GLY A 1002 -80.14 -17.20 -4.97
N GLY A 1003 -81.04 -18.12 -4.57
CA GLY A 1003 -81.19 -19.43 -5.21
C GLY A 1003 -79.98 -20.36 -5.36
N HIS A 1004 -79.01 -20.32 -4.42
CA HIS A 1004 -77.72 -21.08 -4.40
C HIS A 1004 -76.50 -20.45 -5.10
N GLU A 1005 -76.61 -19.26 -5.72
CA GLU A 1005 -75.46 -18.59 -6.34
C GLU A 1005 -75.26 -17.15 -5.82
N THR A 1006 -74.00 -16.71 -5.81
CA THR A 1006 -73.63 -15.30 -5.59
C THR A 1006 -73.10 -14.73 -6.88
N VAL A 1007 -73.78 -13.72 -7.42
CA VAL A 1007 -73.40 -13.07 -8.67
C VAL A 1007 -72.92 -11.65 -8.39
N VAL A 1008 -71.74 -11.32 -8.90
CA VAL A 1008 -71.18 -9.96 -8.83
C VAL A 1008 -71.28 -9.30 -10.20
N ARG A 1009 -71.76 -8.04 -10.22
CA ARG A 1009 -71.82 -7.19 -11.41
C ARG A 1009 -71.25 -5.82 -11.10
N THR A 1010 -70.55 -5.24 -12.07
CA THR A 1010 -69.92 -3.93 -11.92
C THR A 1010 -70.32 -3.04 -13.07
N VAL A 1011 -70.61 -1.77 -12.78
CA VAL A 1011 -70.97 -0.78 -13.81
C VAL A 1011 -70.23 0.53 -13.55
N ARG A 1012 -69.89 1.24 -14.62
CA ARG A 1012 -69.28 2.57 -14.57
C ARG A 1012 -70.32 3.66 -14.81
N ALA A 1013 -70.20 4.77 -14.11
CA ALA A 1013 -71.03 5.96 -14.28
C ALA A 1013 -70.16 7.22 -14.22
N VAL A 1014 -70.52 8.25 -14.99
CA VAL A 1014 -69.78 9.53 -15.04
C VAL A 1014 -70.66 10.62 -14.44
N ARG A 1015 -70.12 11.36 -13.48
CA ARG A 1015 -70.72 12.60 -12.98
C ARG A 1015 -70.02 13.78 -13.63
N LEU A 1016 -70.75 14.59 -14.39
CA LEU A 1016 -70.23 15.83 -14.99
C LEU A 1016 -70.45 17.01 -14.02
N ARG A 1017 -69.73 18.12 -14.20
CA ARG A 1017 -69.83 19.32 -13.33
C ARG A 1017 -71.17 20.06 -13.51
#